data_AF-A0A1G3NYN9-F1
#
_entry.id   AF-A0A1G3NYN9-F1
#
_cell.length_a   1.000
_cell.length_b   1.000
_cell.length_c   1.000
_cell.angle_alpha   90.00
_cell.angle_beta   90.00
_cell.angle_gamma   90.00
#
_symmetry.space_group_name_H-M   'P 1'
#
loop_
_entity.id
_entity.type
_entity.pdbx_description
1 polymer ?
#
loop_
_entity_poly.entity_id
_entity_poly.type
_entity_poly.pdbx_seq_one_letter_code
_entity_poly.pdbx_strand_id
1 'polypeptide(L)'
;MKKMFLNFLIAAIMTVTVSCNLLDESGLNNGGTLPTYAVTFDSQGAEMAANPGVKMVKRPALTVVTLPTTPVKAGNTFAGWFTEVNGAGTEFTATTAVDADITVYAKWVNSIVVFTVTFWTDNGSSIDNQTIENGGLANIPLPPAKTGFAFSGWYKDAGFKTLWNFTTDTVTADTTIYVKWVAGTPKNITFDKNHAEATGTMTAVGGAEGVTVTLSGCTFTRAGYTFKGWALTAGGESAFNDKASLVIGATDMILYALWVDSSIQYVINFNKNDVDATGSMAGITGVNGVPVLLPACGFIKTGMVFKGWATSADGAAEYADKASVTINGANITLYAKWGIYIPTYRVIYNGNGDGVTGVPADNTLYTNSMNVVVLDKDVMARTGYSFNGWNSKTDGTGTARAVDSNFMMGNADVVLYAQWSATSYMITYHLDGGTNHGDNPTSFTAATVLTLQSPSKEYHDFTGWYEDIAYSIPVTGIAKATTGNKNFYAKWTVKSFTVSFNKNHADATGLMTALTVNYGAKVTLPACTMSRTDYVFTGWATSTAGAVVYADGTELTMGNANVVLHAVWEIPINAVAKSEMVAIPGGTFIQGEGTNSYFQHTISDFSLGKYEITYELWYTVYHWAIDNGYYFQNPGREGNDGMIGAVPTAAKYEPVTTVSWRDAIVWCNAYSEMTALTPVYSYNSEIIRDSRIENETACDSAVCDWSKDGGYRLPSEGEWEYAARNKGATPYYYASGASDYIHNLVATKDVAWFGDNSNGVTHLVGTKNPNELSIYDMSGNVYEMCYDRTWNYPNGIFIDYEGNIINNPIIRGGSYSMGCDLIDVCCRNDTFFSIISNDLGFRVARSGTRTPKEVTSLAITSSGNTITATWTEPSDADFTGVEIISGYEGLTKTTILEPKGVTSINFTKGMGERFEVTVKTMYTGDRKSSGLFIKHTIPVESVVQAIPYRDMAAIPGGTYQQYNGSSAFQHTITGFQMGRYEITYELWYTVKTWAVSNGYAFANAGKEGDDGVAGAVPTAAKLEPVTGINWRDAIVWCNAYSQMTGGLLGPVDSVYYTDAEFTTPLKVSTNTASINSTAGSEDNPYVKWDANGYRLPTEGEWFFAASERGATPYNYASGATAPTTDVAATGEVAWYSGNSTGHTQTIGQKRANRLGLFDMSGNITEFRWDWSGTWPTANQTDYKGPVSGTMRIAADYDNFYGSLNNQSLGWGAWSYNPYTLFNCVGFRVVRR
;
A
#
# COMPACT_ATOMS: atom_id res chain seq x y z
N MET A 1 69.70 -13.75 -54.26
CA MET A 1 70.61 -12.84 -53.53
C MET A 1 69.86 -11.54 -53.30
N LYS A 2 69.65 -11.14 -52.04
CA LYS A 2 70.47 -10.17 -51.27
C LYS A 2 70.44 -8.75 -51.84
N LYS A 3 70.34 -7.77 -50.92
CA LYS A 3 70.69 -6.34 -51.13
C LYS A 3 71.91 -6.21 -52.04
N MET A 4 71.86 -5.32 -53.03
CA MET A 4 72.94 -4.41 -53.50
C MET A 4 72.65 -3.85 -54.91
N PHE A 5 71.63 -3.00 -55.02
CA PHE A 5 71.68 -1.86 -55.95
C PHE A 5 71.37 -0.60 -55.14
N LEU A 6 72.16 0.45 -55.37
CA LEU A 6 72.51 1.45 -54.36
C LEU A 6 72.22 2.87 -54.88
N ASN A 7 71.85 3.77 -53.95
CA ASN A 7 71.57 5.21 -54.12
C ASN A 7 70.23 5.59 -54.78
N PHE A 8 69.34 6.26 -54.02
CA PHE A 8 68.32 7.24 -54.48
C PHE A 8 67.55 7.84 -53.26
N LEU A 9 68.16 8.75 -52.47
CA LEU A 9 67.49 9.39 -51.31
C LEU A 9 68.25 10.63 -50.74
N ILE A 10 67.56 11.78 -50.45
CA ILE A 10 67.88 12.87 -49.46
C ILE A 10 66.97 14.14 -49.65
N ALA A 11 66.37 14.67 -48.54
CA ALA A 11 65.68 16.00 -48.35
C ALA A 11 64.46 16.37 -49.27
N ALA A 12 63.71 17.51 -49.25
CA ALA A 12 63.61 18.80 -48.51
C ALA A 12 62.19 19.47 -48.78
N ILE A 13 61.68 20.63 -48.30
CA ILE A 13 61.55 21.34 -46.98
C ILE A 13 60.53 22.55 -47.08
N MET A 14 59.53 22.68 -46.15
CA MET A 14 58.75 23.92 -45.74
C MET A 14 57.85 24.70 -46.78
N THR A 15 56.88 25.63 -46.51
CA THR A 15 56.18 26.24 -45.32
C THR A 15 54.87 27.07 -45.66
N VAL A 16 53.99 27.30 -44.66
CA VAL A 16 53.12 28.51 -44.35
C VAL A 16 51.70 28.78 -45.00
N THR A 17 50.70 28.96 -44.10
CA THR A 17 49.32 29.61 -44.13
C THR A 17 48.06 29.07 -44.89
N VAL A 18 47.11 28.53 -44.08
CA VAL A 18 45.64 28.82 -43.96
C VAL A 18 44.72 29.02 -45.19
N SER A 19 43.67 28.17 -45.36
CA SER A 19 42.22 28.56 -45.53
C SER A 19 41.25 27.43 -45.98
N CYS A 20 40.01 27.47 -45.47
CA CYS A 20 38.72 27.04 -46.08
C CYS A 20 38.45 25.57 -46.52
N ASN A 21 37.17 25.30 -46.84
CA ASN A 21 36.64 24.02 -47.36
C ASN A 21 36.89 23.85 -48.87
N LEU A 22 37.18 22.61 -49.33
CA LEU A 22 36.46 21.84 -50.38
C LEU A 22 37.36 20.79 -51.08
N LEU A 23 36.84 19.55 -51.16
CA LEU A 23 37.05 18.50 -52.18
C LEU A 23 38.45 17.85 -52.44
N ASP A 24 38.40 16.52 -52.57
CA ASP A 24 39.16 15.62 -53.47
C ASP A 24 40.67 15.33 -53.26
N GLU A 25 40.90 14.13 -52.70
CA GLU A 25 41.91 13.06 -52.98
C GLU A 25 43.36 13.37 -53.43
N SER A 26 43.82 14.62 -53.37
CA SER A 26 45.17 15.03 -53.81
C SER A 26 46.14 15.32 -52.64
N GLY A 27 46.44 14.26 -51.86
CA GLY A 27 47.45 14.27 -50.78
C GLY A 27 46.93 14.76 -49.41
N LEU A 28 47.75 14.87 -48.36
CA LEU A 28 49.10 14.36 -48.09
C LEU A 28 49.40 14.52 -46.57
N ASN A 29 50.33 13.71 -46.03
CA ASN A 29 51.07 13.91 -44.77
C ASN A 29 50.45 14.71 -43.60
N ASN A 30 50.25 14.05 -42.45
CA ASN A 30 50.74 14.63 -41.19
C ASN A 30 51.01 13.58 -40.10
N GLY A 31 51.78 13.95 -39.07
CA GLY A 31 52.14 13.09 -37.94
C GLY A 31 50.97 12.88 -36.96
N GLY A 32 49.90 12.25 -37.43
CA GLY A 32 48.63 12.15 -36.72
C GLY A 32 48.73 11.41 -35.39
N THR A 33 48.52 12.13 -34.29
CA THR A 33 48.09 11.54 -33.02
C THR A 33 46.86 10.68 -33.30
N LEU A 34 46.86 9.41 -32.88
CA LEU A 34 45.67 8.54 -33.00
C LEU A 34 44.45 9.30 -32.47
N PRO A 35 43.33 9.36 -33.23
CA PRO A 35 42.25 10.28 -32.95
C PRO A 35 41.73 10.03 -31.53
N THR A 36 41.68 11.13 -30.79
CA THR A 36 41.43 11.16 -29.36
C THR A 36 40.16 11.97 -29.17
N TYR A 37 39.05 11.27 -28.95
CA TYR A 37 37.72 11.84 -28.93
C TYR A 37 37.37 12.34 -27.53
N ALA A 38 36.71 13.49 -27.46
CA ALA A 38 36.21 14.09 -26.22
C ALA A 38 34.82 13.56 -25.90
N VAL A 39 34.67 12.92 -24.74
CA VAL A 39 33.38 12.61 -24.12
C VAL A 39 33.11 13.67 -23.05
N THR A 40 32.23 14.62 -23.36
CA THR A 40 31.85 15.72 -22.48
C THR A 40 30.61 15.34 -21.67
N PHE A 41 30.68 15.38 -20.35
CA PHE A 41 29.60 14.95 -19.46
C PHE A 41 28.82 16.17 -18.94
N ASP A 42 27.70 16.51 -19.59
CA ASP A 42 26.88 17.66 -19.22
C ASP A 42 25.85 17.29 -18.13
N SER A 43 26.08 17.83 -16.92
CA SER A 43 25.18 17.67 -15.77
C SER A 43 23.78 18.28 -15.92
N GLN A 44 23.55 19.13 -16.93
CA GLN A 44 22.28 19.82 -17.20
C GLN A 44 21.78 20.67 -16.02
N GLY A 45 22.58 21.69 -15.68
CA GLY A 45 22.19 22.74 -14.72
C GLY A 45 22.09 22.28 -13.27
N ALA A 46 22.92 21.33 -12.81
CA ALA A 46 23.03 20.97 -11.41
C ALA A 46 24.04 21.88 -10.67
N GLU A 47 23.62 22.54 -9.59
CA GLU A 47 24.52 23.38 -8.80
C GLU A 47 25.30 22.56 -7.75
N MET A 48 26.59 22.37 -8.02
CA MET A 48 27.62 21.79 -7.11
C MET A 48 27.46 20.29 -6.77
N ALA A 49 28.50 19.56 -6.33
CA ALA A 49 29.87 19.99 -5.98
C ALA A 49 30.99 19.35 -6.82
N ALA A 50 30.67 18.47 -7.76
CA ALA A 50 31.63 17.89 -8.71
C ALA A 50 31.05 17.90 -10.12
N ASN A 51 31.66 18.68 -11.02
CA ASN A 51 31.34 18.60 -12.45
C ASN A 51 32.05 17.35 -13.03
N PRO A 52 31.34 16.40 -13.63
CA PRO A 52 31.92 15.16 -14.16
C PRO A 52 32.88 15.36 -15.35
N GLY A 53 32.86 16.54 -16.00
CA GLY A 53 33.94 17.03 -16.85
C GLY A 53 34.03 16.40 -18.23
N VAL A 54 35.25 16.31 -18.78
CA VAL A 54 35.53 15.71 -20.09
C VAL A 54 36.50 14.55 -19.90
N LYS A 55 36.19 13.38 -20.46
CA LYS A 55 37.15 12.27 -20.59
C LYS A 55 37.57 12.11 -22.05
N MET A 56 38.86 11.86 -22.26
CA MET A 56 39.43 11.67 -23.59
C MET A 56 39.66 10.18 -23.85
N VAL A 57 39.09 9.65 -24.94
CA VAL A 57 39.24 8.25 -25.37
C VAL A 57 40.00 8.17 -26.68
N LYS A 58 40.88 7.18 -26.85
CA LYS A 58 41.90 7.21 -27.90
C LYS A 58 42.05 5.85 -28.58
N ARG A 59 41.93 5.83 -29.91
CA ARG A 59 42.11 4.60 -30.71
C ARG A 59 43.42 3.87 -30.32
N PRO A 60 43.41 2.54 -30.17
CA PRO A 60 42.32 1.61 -30.48
C PRO A 60 41.20 1.52 -29.43
N ALA A 61 41.36 2.10 -28.23
CA ALA A 61 40.32 2.09 -27.20
C ALA A 61 39.24 3.15 -27.52
N LEU A 62 38.07 2.68 -27.98
CA LEU A 62 36.93 3.52 -28.32
C LEU A 62 35.93 3.71 -27.16
N THR A 63 36.17 3.12 -25.98
CA THR A 63 35.25 3.18 -24.84
C THR A 63 35.86 3.93 -23.66
N VAL A 64 35.04 4.46 -22.75
CA VAL A 64 35.51 5.31 -21.64
C VAL A 64 36.10 4.49 -20.49
N VAL A 65 35.74 3.20 -20.38
CA VAL A 65 36.20 2.19 -19.41
C VAL A 65 35.81 2.49 -17.95
N THR A 66 35.82 3.75 -17.54
CA THR A 66 35.24 4.24 -16.28
C THR A 66 34.38 5.46 -16.59
N LEU A 67 33.16 5.51 -16.07
CA LEU A 67 32.38 6.76 -16.09
C LEU A 67 32.96 7.76 -15.06
N PRO A 68 32.57 9.04 -15.10
CA PRO A 68 32.81 9.97 -14.00
C PRO A 68 32.07 9.52 -12.72
N THR A 69 32.43 10.11 -11.58
CA THR A 69 31.62 9.98 -10.36
C THR A 69 30.21 10.53 -10.60
N THR A 70 29.19 9.79 -10.15
CA THR A 70 27.78 10.15 -10.27
C THR A 70 27.53 11.61 -9.85
N PRO A 71 27.02 12.47 -10.75
CA PRO A 71 26.68 13.84 -10.39
C PRO A 71 25.46 13.84 -9.45
N VAL A 72 25.33 14.88 -8.64
CA VAL A 72 24.21 15.04 -7.71
C VAL A 72 23.39 16.27 -8.11
N LYS A 73 22.06 16.14 -8.14
CA LYS A 73 21.12 17.23 -8.39
C LYS A 73 19.98 17.11 -7.38
N ALA A 74 19.66 18.19 -6.68
CA ALA A 74 18.64 18.15 -5.63
C ALA A 74 17.28 17.69 -6.18
N GLY A 75 16.58 16.85 -5.41
CA GLY A 75 15.27 16.29 -5.78
C GLY A 75 15.25 15.27 -6.93
N ASN A 76 16.42 14.84 -7.43
CA ASN A 76 16.51 13.97 -8.61
C ASN A 76 17.50 12.80 -8.38
N THR A 77 17.11 11.61 -8.83
CA THR A 77 18.02 10.46 -8.95
C THR A 77 18.73 10.55 -10.29
N PHE A 78 20.06 10.44 -10.27
CA PHE A 78 20.83 10.25 -11.50
C PHE A 78 20.55 8.86 -12.08
N ALA A 79 20.05 8.81 -13.31
CA ALA A 79 19.54 7.60 -13.95
C ALA A 79 20.32 7.22 -15.22
N GLY A 80 21.60 7.61 -15.29
CA GLY A 80 22.51 7.29 -16.39
C GLY A 80 22.96 8.51 -17.20
N TRP A 81 24.00 8.31 -18.02
CA TRP A 81 24.44 9.25 -19.05
C TRP A 81 23.77 8.87 -20.36
N PHE A 82 23.38 9.85 -21.19
CA PHE A 82 22.62 9.61 -22.41
C PHE A 82 23.11 10.48 -23.56
N THR A 83 22.91 10.04 -24.81
CA THR A 83 23.47 10.73 -25.99
C THR A 83 22.73 12.02 -26.38
N GLU A 84 21.56 12.30 -25.80
CA GLU A 84 20.81 13.54 -26.05
C GLU A 84 20.35 14.27 -24.77
N VAL A 85 20.05 15.56 -24.93
CA VAL A 85 19.59 16.50 -23.89
C VAL A 85 18.37 15.93 -23.13
N ASN A 86 18.28 16.27 -21.83
CA ASN A 86 17.28 15.78 -20.86
C ASN A 86 17.25 14.25 -20.63
N GLY A 87 18.24 13.50 -21.15
CA GLY A 87 18.25 12.04 -21.01
C GLY A 87 17.45 11.30 -22.07
N ALA A 88 17.28 11.92 -23.24
CA ALA A 88 16.79 11.30 -24.47
C ALA A 88 17.93 10.58 -25.22
N GLY A 89 17.63 9.98 -26.37
CA GLY A 89 18.60 9.15 -27.11
C GLY A 89 18.96 7.84 -26.39
N THR A 90 20.12 7.29 -26.73
CA THR A 90 20.65 6.03 -26.20
C THR A 90 21.40 6.23 -24.89
N GLU A 91 21.37 5.23 -24.00
CA GLU A 91 22.19 5.24 -22.79
C GLU A 91 23.68 5.09 -23.13
N PHE A 92 24.49 5.93 -22.50
CA PHE A 92 25.94 5.99 -22.63
C PHE A 92 26.58 5.40 -21.38
N THR A 93 27.19 4.22 -21.52
CA THR A 93 27.81 3.48 -20.43
C THR A 93 29.34 3.49 -20.54
N ALA A 94 30.04 2.85 -19.60
CA ALA A 94 31.49 2.69 -19.68
C ALA A 94 31.97 1.91 -20.93
N THR A 95 31.08 1.12 -21.56
CA THR A 95 31.35 0.28 -22.74
C THR A 95 30.80 0.83 -24.05
N THR A 96 30.06 1.95 -24.04
CA THR A 96 29.60 2.60 -25.29
C THR A 96 30.80 3.05 -26.13
N ALA A 97 30.78 2.72 -27.42
CA ALA A 97 31.83 3.10 -28.36
C ALA A 97 31.72 4.57 -28.79
N VAL A 98 32.88 5.19 -28.97
CA VAL A 98 33.06 6.62 -29.25
C VAL A 98 34.03 6.75 -30.41
N ASP A 99 33.48 6.97 -31.61
CA ASP A 99 34.22 7.13 -32.87
C ASP A 99 34.24 8.57 -33.41
N ALA A 100 33.60 9.49 -32.68
CA ALA A 100 33.61 10.94 -32.84
C ALA A 100 33.53 11.64 -31.45
N ASP A 101 33.79 12.95 -31.40
CA ASP A 101 33.54 13.75 -30.18
C ASP A 101 32.04 13.74 -29.84
N ILE A 102 31.71 13.51 -28.57
CA ILE A 102 30.33 13.36 -28.11
C ILE A 102 30.09 14.11 -26.80
N THR A 103 28.95 14.79 -26.70
CA THR A 103 28.44 15.29 -25.41
C THR A 103 27.35 14.36 -24.94
N VAL A 104 27.44 13.92 -23.69
CA VAL A 104 26.51 13.00 -23.06
C VAL A 104 25.92 13.66 -21.83
N TYR A 105 24.61 13.55 -21.68
CA TYR A 105 23.81 14.39 -20.82
C TYR A 105 23.28 13.58 -19.64
N ALA A 106 23.29 14.17 -18.45
CA ALA A 106 22.83 13.50 -17.24
C ALA A 106 21.32 13.30 -17.30
N LYS A 107 20.85 12.04 -17.30
CA LYS A 107 19.43 11.74 -17.15
C LYS A 107 19.05 11.86 -15.69
N TRP A 108 18.06 12.70 -15.44
CA TRP A 108 17.51 12.93 -14.12
C TRP A 108 16.11 12.33 -14.09
N VAL A 109 15.94 11.26 -13.31
CA VAL A 109 14.61 10.79 -12.94
C VAL A 109 14.21 11.58 -11.71
N ASN A 110 13.08 12.29 -11.78
CA ASN A 110 12.46 12.90 -10.61
C ASN A 110 12.28 11.79 -9.56
N SER A 111 12.99 11.90 -8.43
CA SER A 111 12.66 11.10 -7.27
C SER A 111 11.32 11.66 -6.78
N ILE A 112 10.22 10.92 -6.98
CA ILE A 112 8.95 11.28 -6.32
C ILE A 112 9.12 10.96 -4.84
N VAL A 113 9.76 11.89 -4.13
CA VAL A 113 9.92 11.85 -2.68
C VAL A 113 8.54 12.09 -2.11
N VAL A 114 7.81 11.02 -1.82
CA VAL A 114 6.53 11.10 -1.14
C VAL A 114 6.74 11.25 0.36
N PHE A 115 5.86 12.03 0.98
CA PHE A 115 5.83 12.27 2.41
C PHE A 115 4.47 11.92 2.99
N THR A 116 4.49 11.43 4.22
CA THR A 116 3.30 11.07 4.98
C THR A 116 2.72 12.31 5.63
N VAL A 117 1.47 12.63 5.32
CA VAL A 117 0.68 13.64 6.05
C VAL A 117 -0.18 12.93 7.08
N THR A 118 0.09 13.19 8.35
CA THR A 118 -0.62 12.65 9.50
C THR A 118 -1.52 13.71 10.12
N PHE A 119 -2.80 13.40 10.32
CA PHE A 119 -3.75 14.31 10.96
C PHE A 119 -3.84 14.01 12.46
N TRP A 120 -3.23 14.86 13.28
CA TRP A 120 -3.27 14.71 14.73
C TRP A 120 -4.55 15.34 15.29
N THR A 121 -5.48 14.49 15.72
CA THR A 121 -6.85 14.89 16.09
C THR A 121 -7.07 15.14 17.59
N ASP A 122 -6.03 15.01 18.42
CA ASP A 122 -6.11 15.13 19.90
C ASP A 122 -7.29 14.32 20.49
N ASN A 123 -7.29 12.99 20.26
CA ASN A 123 -8.35 12.09 20.74
C ASN A 123 -9.77 12.42 20.20
N GLY A 124 -9.87 13.19 19.11
CA GLY A 124 -11.06 13.21 18.25
C GLY A 124 -11.11 12.00 17.31
N SER A 125 -12.18 11.89 16.52
CA SER A 125 -12.35 10.84 15.52
C SER A 125 -11.14 10.71 14.58
N SER A 126 -10.75 9.48 14.24
CA SER A 126 -9.61 9.18 13.36
C SER A 126 -9.83 9.69 11.93
N ILE A 127 -8.73 10.03 11.27
CA ILE A 127 -8.64 10.42 9.86
C ILE A 127 -7.46 9.65 9.27
N ASP A 128 -7.61 9.11 8.06
CA ASP A 128 -6.55 8.35 7.40
C ASP A 128 -5.38 9.24 6.97
N ASN A 129 -4.17 8.68 7.06
CA ASN A 129 -2.95 9.35 6.58
C ASN A 129 -2.96 9.47 5.06
N GLN A 130 -2.31 10.51 4.54
CA GLN A 130 -2.16 10.72 3.10
C GLN A 130 -0.69 10.63 2.67
N THR A 131 -0.47 10.20 1.43
CA THR A 131 0.85 10.13 0.80
C THR A 131 0.92 11.21 -0.28
N ILE A 132 1.75 12.23 -0.08
CA ILE A 132 1.81 13.44 -0.92
C ILE A 132 3.22 13.61 -1.48
N GLU A 133 3.34 13.93 -2.77
CA GLU A 133 4.64 14.19 -3.42
C GLU A 133 5.32 15.46 -2.87
N ASN A 134 6.65 15.50 -2.84
CA ASN A 134 7.43 16.65 -2.37
C ASN A 134 7.10 17.93 -3.16
N GLY A 135 6.56 18.93 -2.46
CA GLY A 135 6.05 20.17 -3.07
C GLY A 135 4.56 20.11 -3.44
N GLY A 136 3.92 18.96 -3.34
CA GLY A 136 2.48 18.77 -3.50
C GLY A 136 1.67 19.29 -2.30
N LEU A 137 0.35 19.38 -2.49
CA LEU A 137 -0.59 19.85 -1.47
C LEU A 137 -1.28 18.66 -0.80
N ALA A 138 -1.49 18.73 0.52
CA ALA A 138 -2.34 17.77 1.22
C ALA A 138 -3.82 17.95 0.82
N ASN A 139 -4.57 16.86 0.73
CA ASN A 139 -6.02 16.92 0.58
C ASN A 139 -6.67 17.30 1.92
N ILE A 140 -7.69 18.16 1.88
CA ILE A 140 -8.43 18.52 3.09
C ILE A 140 -9.34 17.37 3.55
N PRO A 141 -9.18 16.83 4.78
CA PRO A 141 -10.07 15.79 5.30
C PRO A 141 -11.38 16.38 5.82
N LEU A 142 -12.37 15.52 6.06
CA LEU A 142 -13.56 15.89 6.80
C LEU A 142 -13.18 16.39 8.22
N PRO A 143 -13.88 17.40 8.78
CA PRO A 143 -13.59 17.86 10.14
C PRO A 143 -13.82 16.73 11.17
N PRO A 144 -12.84 16.44 12.04
CA PRO A 144 -13.02 15.44 13.08
C PRO A 144 -14.03 15.92 14.13
N ALA A 145 -14.54 14.99 14.95
CA ALA A 145 -15.41 15.28 16.09
C ALA A 145 -14.72 14.93 17.42
N LYS A 146 -14.94 15.73 18.46
CA LYS A 146 -14.46 15.49 19.83
C LYS A 146 -15.50 15.96 20.86
N THR A 147 -15.95 15.05 21.73
CA THR A 147 -17.00 15.31 22.72
C THR A 147 -16.63 16.46 23.65
N GLY A 148 -17.48 17.50 23.72
CA GLY A 148 -17.27 18.69 24.56
C GLY A 148 -16.43 19.82 23.93
N PHE A 149 -16.00 19.68 22.68
CA PHE A 149 -15.15 20.66 21.99
C PHE A 149 -15.65 20.97 20.56
N ALA A 150 -15.43 22.20 20.11
CA ALA A 150 -15.70 22.64 18.74
C ALA A 150 -14.40 22.64 17.90
N PHE A 151 -14.49 22.21 16.65
CA PHE A 151 -13.41 22.28 15.67
C PHE A 151 -13.09 23.74 15.33
N SER A 152 -11.82 24.13 15.44
CA SER A 152 -11.35 25.52 15.23
C SER A 152 -10.31 25.65 14.12
N GLY A 153 -10.17 24.65 13.25
CA GLY A 153 -9.27 24.66 12.10
C GLY A 153 -8.02 23.78 12.25
N TRP A 154 -7.27 23.70 11.15
CA TRP A 154 -6.03 22.94 10.99
C TRP A 154 -4.81 23.84 11.12
N TYR A 155 -3.76 23.37 11.79
CA TYR A 155 -2.58 24.15 12.17
C TYR A 155 -1.28 23.39 11.88
N LYS A 156 -0.21 24.14 11.56
CA LYS A 156 1.14 23.61 11.29
C LYS A 156 1.90 23.18 12.55
N ASP A 157 1.46 23.64 13.71
CA ASP A 157 2.17 23.50 14.97
C ASP A 157 1.23 23.10 16.13
N ALA A 158 1.73 22.25 17.03
CA ALA A 158 1.03 21.83 18.24
C ALA A 158 0.75 22.98 19.25
N GLY A 159 1.29 24.17 19.01
CA GLY A 159 0.96 25.40 19.75
C GLY A 159 -0.20 26.20 19.15
N PHE A 160 -0.77 25.73 18.02
CA PHE A 160 -1.88 26.34 17.29
C PHE A 160 -1.66 27.82 16.91
N LYS A 161 -0.43 28.17 16.54
CA LYS A 161 -0.01 29.54 16.17
C LYS A 161 -0.20 29.84 14.69
N THR A 162 0.05 28.86 13.82
CA THR A 162 0.03 29.01 12.36
C THR A 162 -1.00 28.08 11.75
N LEU A 163 -1.98 28.61 11.01
CA LEU A 163 -2.94 27.81 10.26
C LEU A 163 -2.23 27.02 9.15
N TRP A 164 -2.73 25.81 8.86
CA TRP A 164 -2.39 25.05 7.66
C TRP A 164 -3.41 25.33 6.55
N ASN A 165 -2.93 25.82 5.41
CA ASN A 165 -3.75 26.13 4.23
C ASN A 165 -3.50 25.11 3.10
N PHE A 166 -4.45 24.21 2.92
CA PHE A 166 -4.42 23.13 1.92
C PHE A 166 -4.34 23.61 0.46
N THR A 167 -4.47 24.91 0.16
CA THR A 167 -4.30 25.46 -1.19
C THR A 167 -2.94 26.12 -1.46
N THR A 168 -2.10 26.35 -0.44
CA THR A 168 -0.79 27.02 -0.58
C THR A 168 0.36 26.35 0.18
N ASP A 169 0.06 25.56 1.20
CA ASP A 169 1.08 24.93 2.04
C ASP A 169 1.48 23.57 1.48
N THR A 170 2.69 23.54 0.93
CA THR A 170 3.26 22.37 0.28
C THR A 170 3.92 21.43 1.29
N VAL A 171 3.80 20.13 1.02
CA VAL A 171 4.37 19.06 1.85
C VAL A 171 5.80 18.80 1.36
N THR A 172 6.81 19.20 2.14
CA THR A 172 8.23 19.02 1.79
C THR A 172 9.02 18.21 2.83
N ALA A 173 8.32 17.56 3.75
CA ALA A 173 8.79 16.59 4.73
C ALA A 173 7.58 15.79 5.26
N ASP A 174 7.79 14.68 5.96
CA ASP A 174 6.73 14.03 6.74
C ASP A 174 6.09 15.05 7.69
N THR A 175 4.79 15.26 7.55
CA THR A 175 4.10 16.43 8.08
C THR A 175 2.96 16.00 9.01
N THR A 176 2.97 16.50 10.25
CA THR A 176 1.81 16.39 11.13
C THR A 176 0.99 17.67 11.08
N ILE A 177 -0.29 17.56 10.71
CA ILE A 177 -1.24 18.67 10.73
C ILE A 177 -2.11 18.54 11.99
N TYR A 178 -2.12 19.57 12.81
CA TYR A 178 -2.73 19.57 14.14
C TYR A 178 -4.13 20.19 14.11
N VAL A 179 -5.14 19.51 14.64
CA VAL A 179 -6.46 20.14 14.86
C VAL A 179 -6.42 21.05 16.10
N LYS A 180 -7.04 22.22 16.01
CA LYS A 180 -7.32 23.03 17.20
C LYS A 180 -8.74 22.79 17.69
N TRP A 181 -8.85 22.48 18.98
CA TRP A 181 -10.11 22.39 19.70
C TRP A 181 -10.39 23.65 20.52
N VAL A 182 -11.65 24.08 20.57
CA VAL A 182 -12.13 25.11 21.50
C VAL A 182 -13.13 24.46 22.45
N ALA A 183 -12.94 24.63 23.76
CA ALA A 183 -13.79 24.00 24.78
C ALA A 183 -15.20 24.60 24.79
N GLY A 184 -16.21 23.75 24.98
CA GLY A 184 -17.59 24.18 25.25
C GLY A 184 -17.69 25.01 26.53
N THR A 185 -18.59 25.99 26.57
CA THR A 185 -18.77 26.87 27.73
C THR A 185 -19.39 26.11 28.91
N PRO A 186 -18.75 26.12 30.11
CA PRO A 186 -19.24 25.40 31.28
C PRO A 186 -20.56 25.99 31.81
N LYS A 187 -21.33 25.17 32.54
CA LYS A 187 -22.63 25.55 33.11
C LYS A 187 -22.57 25.56 34.64
N ASN A 188 -23.38 26.42 35.24
CA ASN A 188 -23.32 26.77 36.66
C ASN A 188 -24.66 26.56 37.35
N ILE A 189 -24.64 25.93 38.53
CA ILE A 189 -25.67 26.09 39.55
C ILE A 189 -25.29 27.30 40.39
N THR A 190 -26.16 28.31 40.38
CA THR A 190 -26.04 29.53 41.19
C THR A 190 -27.11 29.54 42.28
N PHE A 191 -26.90 30.33 43.34
CA PHE A 191 -27.79 30.38 44.50
C PHE A 191 -28.34 31.80 44.66
N ASP A 192 -29.67 31.94 44.62
CA ASP A 192 -30.35 33.17 44.99
C ASP A 192 -30.87 33.07 46.43
N LYS A 193 -30.60 34.11 47.20
CA LYS A 193 -31.11 34.30 48.57
C LYS A 193 -32.64 34.52 48.61
N ASN A 194 -33.27 34.80 47.47
CA ASN A 194 -34.72 34.87 47.24
C ASN A 194 -35.48 35.88 48.13
N HIS A 195 -34.75 36.80 48.78
CA HIS A 195 -35.32 37.96 49.47
C HIS A 195 -34.29 39.09 49.56
N ALA A 196 -34.71 40.35 49.34
CA ALA A 196 -33.79 41.49 49.36
C ALA A 196 -33.04 41.64 50.70
N GLU A 197 -33.75 41.42 51.81
CA GLU A 197 -33.28 41.53 53.20
C GLU A 197 -32.33 40.41 53.66
N ALA A 198 -32.24 39.31 52.92
CA ALA A 198 -31.34 38.21 53.27
C ALA A 198 -29.87 38.62 53.04
N THR A 199 -28.95 38.07 53.82
CA THR A 199 -27.52 38.39 53.80
C THR A 199 -26.65 37.12 53.82
N GLY A 200 -25.38 37.25 53.46
CA GLY A 200 -24.47 36.12 53.22
C GLY A 200 -24.27 35.83 51.72
N THR A 201 -23.37 34.88 51.42
CA THR A 201 -22.93 34.56 50.05
C THR A 201 -22.64 33.07 49.90
N MET A 202 -23.11 32.46 48.82
CA MET A 202 -22.71 31.11 48.40
C MET A 202 -21.98 31.17 47.05
N THR A 203 -20.91 30.39 46.93
CA THR A 203 -20.15 30.23 45.67
C THR A 203 -20.96 29.38 44.70
N ALA A 204 -21.04 29.80 43.43
CA ALA A 204 -21.63 28.97 42.37
C ALA A 204 -20.88 27.63 42.22
N VAL A 205 -21.60 26.57 41.87
CA VAL A 205 -21.06 25.24 41.61
C VAL A 205 -21.20 24.94 40.12
N GLY A 206 -20.09 24.97 39.39
CA GLY A 206 -20.07 24.77 37.94
C GLY A 206 -19.42 23.45 37.52
N GLY A 207 -19.75 23.01 36.30
CA GLY A 207 -19.20 21.80 35.70
C GLY A 207 -19.50 21.68 34.21
N ALA A 208 -19.07 20.56 33.62
CA ALA A 208 -19.57 20.11 32.33
C ALA A 208 -20.95 19.48 32.49
N GLU A 209 -21.74 19.49 31.42
CA GLU A 209 -23.03 18.79 31.37
C GLU A 209 -22.88 17.30 31.68
N GLY A 210 -23.78 16.75 32.50
CA GLY A 210 -23.75 15.37 32.97
C GLY A 210 -22.95 15.10 34.25
N VAL A 211 -22.24 16.09 34.82
CA VAL A 211 -21.47 15.91 36.06
C VAL A 211 -22.35 16.00 37.31
N THR A 212 -22.19 15.07 38.26
CA THR A 212 -22.85 15.11 39.58
C THR A 212 -22.05 15.94 40.58
N VAL A 213 -22.73 16.80 41.34
CA VAL A 213 -22.17 17.69 42.37
C VAL A 213 -23.01 17.64 43.66
N THR A 214 -22.39 17.94 44.81
CA THR A 214 -23.10 18.04 46.11
C THR A 214 -23.07 19.49 46.59
N LEU A 215 -24.23 20.00 47.03
CA LEU A 215 -24.36 21.36 47.53
C LEU A 215 -23.63 21.53 48.86
N SER A 216 -23.01 22.69 49.06
CA SER A 216 -22.59 23.13 50.39
C SER A 216 -23.81 23.50 51.25
N GLY A 217 -23.61 23.57 52.57
CA GLY A 217 -24.66 24.01 53.49
C GLY A 217 -25.02 25.47 53.27
N CYS A 218 -26.30 25.82 53.37
CA CYS A 218 -26.78 27.19 53.15
C CYS A 218 -26.11 28.18 54.11
N THR A 219 -25.39 29.16 53.55
CA THR A 219 -24.72 30.24 54.29
C THR A 219 -25.52 31.55 54.30
N PHE A 220 -26.68 31.59 53.61
CA PHE A 220 -27.57 32.73 53.68
C PHE A 220 -28.25 32.80 55.05
N THR A 221 -28.56 34.02 55.48
CA THR A 221 -29.29 34.32 56.70
C THR A 221 -30.35 35.38 56.40
N ARG A 222 -31.46 35.39 57.14
CA ARG A 222 -32.51 36.40 57.02
C ARG A 222 -33.04 36.73 58.41
N ALA A 223 -33.02 38.00 58.81
CA ALA A 223 -33.45 38.40 60.14
C ALA A 223 -34.93 38.05 60.37
N GLY A 224 -35.23 37.27 61.41
CA GLY A 224 -36.58 36.79 61.71
C GLY A 224 -37.07 35.61 60.86
N TYR A 225 -36.23 34.98 60.03
CA TYR A 225 -36.63 33.83 59.20
C TYR A 225 -35.62 32.67 59.28
N THR A 226 -36.13 31.45 59.20
CA THR A 226 -35.36 30.19 59.20
C THR A 226 -35.32 29.61 57.78
N PHE A 227 -34.16 29.13 57.35
CA PHE A 227 -34.00 28.46 56.06
C PHE A 227 -34.72 27.11 56.05
N LYS A 228 -35.46 26.83 54.96
CA LYS A 228 -36.29 25.62 54.80
C LYS A 228 -35.71 24.62 53.78
N GLY A 229 -35.08 25.11 52.73
CA GLY A 229 -34.65 24.31 51.57
C GLY A 229 -34.51 25.17 50.30
N TRP A 230 -34.30 24.53 49.16
CA TRP A 230 -34.08 25.15 47.86
C TRP A 230 -35.25 24.89 46.90
N ALA A 231 -35.70 25.92 46.19
CA ALA A 231 -36.66 25.85 45.08
C ALA A 231 -35.98 26.07 43.73
N LEU A 232 -36.61 25.57 42.65
CA LEU A 232 -36.17 25.80 41.26
C LEU A 232 -36.64 27.17 40.69
N THR A 233 -37.54 27.86 41.39
CA THR A 233 -38.09 29.16 41.00
C THR A 233 -38.27 30.08 42.21
N ALA A 234 -38.22 31.39 41.97
CA ALA A 234 -38.49 32.39 43.01
C ALA A 234 -39.92 32.22 43.57
N GLY A 235 -40.02 31.83 44.84
CA GLY A 235 -41.29 31.56 45.51
C GLY A 235 -41.91 30.17 45.26
N GLY A 236 -41.19 29.24 44.61
CA GLY A 236 -41.64 27.86 44.42
C GLY A 236 -41.62 27.01 45.70
N GLU A 237 -42.09 25.77 45.60
CA GLU A 237 -42.00 24.79 46.69
C GLU A 237 -40.59 24.20 46.84
N SER A 238 -40.36 23.51 47.97
CA SER A 238 -39.03 22.98 48.33
C SER A 238 -38.70 21.75 47.49
N ALA A 239 -37.86 21.93 46.47
CA ALA A 239 -37.37 20.87 45.60
C ALA A 239 -36.21 20.08 46.21
N PHE A 240 -35.33 20.74 46.99
CA PHE A 240 -34.16 20.11 47.59
C PHE A 240 -33.95 20.55 49.05
N ASN A 241 -33.45 19.63 49.87
CA ASN A 241 -33.00 19.92 51.24
C ASN A 241 -31.60 20.58 51.24
N ASP A 242 -31.15 21.04 52.41
CA ASP A 242 -29.75 21.44 52.59
C ASP A 242 -28.78 20.30 52.23
N LYS A 243 -27.67 20.62 51.54
CA LYS A 243 -26.61 19.66 51.13
C LYS A 243 -27.06 18.49 50.23
N ALA A 244 -28.09 18.67 49.42
CA ALA A 244 -28.49 17.69 48.40
C ALA A 244 -27.41 17.48 47.31
N SER A 245 -27.54 16.40 46.52
CA SER A 245 -26.70 16.14 45.33
C SER A 245 -27.52 16.24 44.05
N LEU A 246 -26.96 16.86 43.01
CA LEU A 246 -27.61 17.22 41.75
C LEU A 246 -26.69 16.97 40.55
N VAL A 247 -27.23 16.96 39.33
CA VAL A 247 -26.48 16.81 38.07
C VAL A 247 -26.53 18.13 37.28
N ILE A 248 -25.39 18.54 36.68
CA ILE A 248 -25.31 19.70 35.80
C ILE A 248 -26.00 19.41 34.45
N GLY A 249 -26.92 20.27 34.01
CA GLY A 249 -27.62 20.16 32.72
C GLY A 249 -27.10 21.12 31.63
N ALA A 250 -27.72 21.08 30.45
CA ALA A 250 -27.38 21.88 29.26
C ALA A 250 -27.40 23.41 29.45
N THR A 251 -28.06 23.91 30.50
CA THR A 251 -28.24 25.35 30.79
C THR A 251 -27.89 25.66 32.23
N ASP A 252 -27.48 26.91 32.49
CA ASP A 252 -27.26 27.40 33.85
C ASP A 252 -28.56 27.32 34.69
N MET A 253 -28.41 27.08 35.99
CA MET A 253 -29.51 26.87 36.94
C MET A 253 -29.40 27.86 38.10
N ILE A 254 -30.55 28.26 38.65
CA ILE A 254 -30.63 29.09 39.85
C ILE A 254 -31.46 28.35 40.90
N LEU A 255 -30.88 28.13 42.09
CA LEU A 255 -31.57 27.59 43.25
C LEU A 255 -31.95 28.73 44.20
N TYR A 256 -33.24 28.82 44.52
CA TYR A 256 -33.82 29.91 45.31
C TYR A 256 -34.03 29.47 46.76
N ALA A 257 -33.46 30.19 47.72
CA ALA A 257 -33.59 29.87 49.14
C ALA A 257 -35.03 30.05 49.64
N LEU A 258 -35.55 29.06 50.37
CA LEU A 258 -36.86 29.15 51.01
C LEU A 258 -36.74 29.52 52.47
N TRP A 259 -37.65 30.39 52.92
CA TRP A 259 -37.65 31.01 54.24
C TRP A 259 -39.01 30.79 54.92
N VAL A 260 -39.02 30.34 56.17
CA VAL A 260 -40.21 30.41 57.03
C VAL A 260 -39.98 31.45 58.11
N ASP A 261 -41.01 32.23 58.40
CA ASP A 261 -41.02 33.20 59.50
C ASP A 261 -40.74 32.49 60.84
N SER A 262 -39.63 32.86 61.48
CA SER A 262 -39.17 32.25 62.73
C SER A 262 -40.07 32.58 63.92
N SER A 263 -41.04 33.49 63.80
CA SER A 263 -42.05 33.73 64.83
C SER A 263 -43.23 32.75 64.76
N ILE A 264 -43.46 32.10 63.61
CA ILE A 264 -44.49 31.05 63.44
C ILE A 264 -43.95 29.74 64.01
N GLN A 265 -43.97 29.66 65.34
CA GLN A 265 -43.49 28.53 66.11
C GLN A 265 -44.64 27.72 66.71
N TYR A 266 -44.45 26.40 66.77
CA TYR A 266 -45.36 25.47 67.42
C TYR A 266 -44.62 24.62 68.46
N VAL A 267 -45.32 24.22 69.51
CA VAL A 267 -44.77 23.44 70.62
C VAL A 267 -45.17 21.98 70.50
N ILE A 268 -44.18 21.09 70.55
CA ILE A 268 -44.33 19.66 70.82
C ILE A 268 -44.33 19.50 72.34
N ASN A 269 -45.51 19.24 72.90
CA ASN A 269 -45.68 18.91 74.31
C ASN A 269 -45.50 17.41 74.52
N PHE A 270 -45.03 16.99 75.69
CA PHE A 270 -44.82 15.58 76.02
C PHE A 270 -45.70 15.18 77.20
N ASN A 271 -46.46 14.10 77.04
CA ASN A 271 -47.35 13.56 78.06
C ASN A 271 -46.90 12.15 78.46
N LYS A 272 -46.74 11.92 79.77
CA LYS A 272 -46.38 10.61 80.35
C LYS A 272 -47.42 9.51 80.07
N ASN A 273 -48.64 9.90 79.69
CA ASN A 273 -49.75 9.07 79.21
C ASN A 273 -50.21 7.95 80.15
N ASP A 274 -49.83 8.05 81.42
CA ASP A 274 -50.06 7.02 82.43
C ASP A 274 -49.97 7.67 83.82
N VAL A 275 -50.88 7.32 84.74
CA VAL A 275 -50.92 7.97 86.06
C VAL A 275 -49.72 7.60 86.93
N ASP A 276 -49.22 6.37 86.81
CA ASP A 276 -48.14 5.79 87.63
C ASP A 276 -46.74 6.11 87.08
N ALA A 277 -46.66 6.63 85.86
CA ALA A 277 -45.41 7.17 85.33
C ALA A 277 -44.99 8.43 86.11
N THR A 278 -43.69 8.63 86.27
CA THR A 278 -43.05 9.75 87.00
C THR A 278 -42.08 10.51 86.09
N GLY A 279 -41.45 11.56 86.60
CA GLY A 279 -40.57 12.43 85.80
C GLY A 279 -41.31 13.54 85.05
N SER A 280 -40.58 14.31 84.25
CA SER A 280 -41.06 15.52 83.58
C SER A 280 -40.23 15.84 82.33
N MET A 281 -40.88 16.39 81.31
CA MET A 281 -40.20 16.87 80.10
C MET A 281 -40.69 18.28 79.76
N ALA A 282 -39.76 19.16 79.37
CA ALA A 282 -40.11 20.43 78.75
C ALA A 282 -40.60 20.17 77.31
N GLY A 283 -41.61 20.92 76.85
CA GLY A 283 -41.99 20.92 75.44
C GLY A 283 -40.88 21.51 74.58
N ILE A 284 -40.70 21.00 73.36
CA ILE A 284 -39.79 21.59 72.38
C ILE A 284 -40.58 22.52 71.46
N THR A 285 -40.07 23.73 71.27
CA THR A 285 -40.60 24.70 70.31
C THR A 285 -39.87 24.57 68.97
N GLY A 286 -40.61 24.44 67.87
CA GLY A 286 -40.08 24.33 66.51
C GLY A 286 -40.74 25.32 65.55
N VAL A 287 -40.00 25.75 64.52
CA VAL A 287 -40.53 26.63 63.46
C VAL A 287 -41.40 25.81 62.50
N ASN A 288 -42.54 26.37 62.09
CA ASN A 288 -43.51 25.72 61.21
C ASN A 288 -42.86 25.18 59.92
N GLY A 289 -43.11 23.92 59.57
CA GLY A 289 -42.57 23.30 58.36
C GLY A 289 -41.04 23.11 58.35
N VAL A 290 -40.36 23.25 59.49
CA VAL A 290 -38.94 22.94 59.68
C VAL A 290 -38.81 21.67 60.55
N PRO A 291 -37.99 20.66 60.18
CA PRO A 291 -37.80 19.47 61.00
C PRO A 291 -37.06 19.78 62.31
N VAL A 292 -37.51 19.19 63.43
CA VAL A 292 -36.92 19.36 64.77
C VAL A 292 -36.72 18.01 65.45
N LEU A 293 -35.56 17.83 66.09
CA LEU A 293 -35.21 16.60 66.80
C LEU A 293 -35.88 16.56 68.18
N LEU A 294 -36.54 15.45 68.51
CA LEU A 294 -37.08 15.19 69.84
C LEU A 294 -35.95 14.99 70.87
N PRO A 295 -36.20 15.26 72.17
CA PRO A 295 -35.24 14.95 73.22
C PRO A 295 -35.38 13.48 73.65
N ALA A 296 -34.47 13.01 74.51
CA ALA A 296 -34.63 11.73 75.18
C ALA A 296 -35.82 11.78 76.15
N CYS A 297 -36.59 10.68 76.26
CA CYS A 297 -37.71 10.59 77.18
C CYS A 297 -37.28 10.73 78.65
N GLY A 298 -37.78 11.78 79.31
CA GLY A 298 -37.56 12.11 80.73
C GLY A 298 -38.62 11.56 81.69
N PHE A 299 -39.52 10.69 81.22
CA PHE A 299 -40.49 10.00 82.05
C PHE A 299 -39.99 8.60 82.45
N ILE A 300 -40.42 8.10 83.62
CA ILE A 300 -40.03 6.80 84.16
C ILE A 300 -41.25 6.11 84.77
N LYS A 301 -41.63 4.93 84.30
CA LYS A 301 -42.68 4.09 84.93
C LYS A 301 -42.05 2.82 85.53
N THR A 302 -42.14 2.67 86.85
CA THR A 302 -41.51 1.55 87.58
C THR A 302 -41.99 0.19 87.05
N GLY A 303 -41.04 -0.72 86.77
CA GLY A 303 -41.33 -2.05 86.20
C GLY A 303 -41.65 -2.05 84.70
N MET A 304 -41.59 -0.90 84.02
CA MET A 304 -41.82 -0.78 82.58
C MET A 304 -40.73 0.06 81.90
N VAL A 305 -40.53 -0.17 80.60
CA VAL A 305 -39.63 0.58 79.73
C VAL A 305 -40.42 1.41 78.72
N PHE A 306 -39.89 2.58 78.37
CA PHE A 306 -40.44 3.44 77.34
C PHE A 306 -40.34 2.78 75.95
N LYS A 307 -41.35 2.99 75.10
CA LYS A 307 -41.48 2.36 73.77
C LYS A 307 -41.63 3.36 72.61
N GLY A 308 -41.63 4.66 72.88
CA GLY A 308 -41.80 5.71 71.87
C GLY A 308 -43.02 6.59 72.11
N TRP A 309 -43.23 7.50 71.16
CA TRP A 309 -44.19 8.60 71.20
C TRP A 309 -45.34 8.39 70.21
N ALA A 310 -46.57 8.43 70.71
CA ALA A 310 -47.80 8.42 69.90
C ALA A 310 -48.35 9.84 69.72
N THR A 311 -49.02 10.14 68.61
CA THR A 311 -49.74 11.42 68.43
C THR A 311 -51.07 11.51 69.18
N SER A 312 -51.52 10.41 69.80
CA SER A 312 -52.73 10.34 70.62
C SER A 312 -52.55 9.44 71.85
N ALA A 313 -53.38 9.65 72.88
CA ALA A 313 -53.32 8.92 74.14
C ALA A 313 -53.45 7.39 73.95
N ASP A 314 -54.30 6.95 73.03
CA ASP A 314 -54.58 5.53 72.78
C ASP A 314 -53.79 4.93 71.60
N GLY A 315 -53.31 5.75 70.65
CA GLY A 315 -52.63 5.30 69.43
C GLY A 315 -51.31 4.53 69.63
N ALA A 316 -50.79 3.94 68.56
CA ALA A 316 -49.47 3.30 68.58
C ALA A 316 -48.33 4.33 68.70
N ALA A 317 -47.13 3.90 69.10
CA ALA A 317 -45.95 4.76 69.02
C ALA A 317 -45.56 4.96 67.55
N GLU A 318 -45.60 6.21 67.09
CA GLU A 318 -45.33 6.63 65.71
C GLU A 318 -43.92 7.22 65.56
N TYR A 319 -43.39 7.83 66.62
CA TYR A 319 -42.03 8.37 66.66
C TYR A 319 -41.18 7.66 67.71
N ALA A 320 -39.97 7.25 67.32
CA ALA A 320 -38.97 6.73 68.24
C ALA A 320 -38.44 7.84 69.19
N ASP A 321 -37.73 7.43 70.24
CA ASP A 321 -36.95 8.38 71.05
C ASP A 321 -35.95 9.13 70.16
N LYS A 322 -35.87 10.46 70.30
CA LYS A 322 -35.03 11.34 69.46
C LYS A 322 -35.30 11.31 67.95
N ALA A 323 -36.50 10.94 67.50
CA ALA A 323 -36.88 11.10 66.09
C ALA A 323 -36.84 12.57 65.64
N SER A 324 -36.75 12.82 64.33
CA SER A 324 -36.96 14.16 63.74
C SER A 324 -38.42 14.32 63.33
N VAL A 325 -39.06 15.41 63.74
CA VAL A 325 -40.49 15.69 63.54
C VAL A 325 -40.67 17.08 62.95
N THR A 326 -41.41 17.18 61.85
CA THR A 326 -41.78 18.47 61.23
C THR A 326 -43.17 18.88 61.71
N ILE A 327 -43.27 20.00 62.43
CA ILE A 327 -44.55 20.51 62.94
C ILE A 327 -45.21 21.38 61.87
N ASN A 328 -46.47 21.12 61.53
CA ASN A 328 -47.21 21.89 60.53
C ASN A 328 -48.53 22.43 61.11
N GLY A 329 -48.67 23.75 61.18
CA GLY A 329 -49.94 24.45 61.43
C GLY A 329 -50.53 24.45 62.86
N ALA A 330 -50.06 23.62 63.78
CA ALA A 330 -50.55 23.60 65.17
C ALA A 330 -49.54 23.04 66.19
N ASN A 331 -49.74 23.38 67.47
CA ASN A 331 -49.10 22.66 68.59
C ASN A 331 -49.55 21.21 68.62
N ILE A 332 -48.65 20.28 68.95
CA ILE A 332 -48.96 18.85 69.09
C ILE A 332 -48.61 18.36 70.50
N THR A 333 -49.24 17.25 70.91
CA THR A 333 -48.88 16.54 72.15
C THR A 333 -48.50 15.11 71.80
N LEU A 334 -47.29 14.71 72.20
CA LEU A 334 -46.79 13.36 72.05
C LEU A 334 -46.97 12.58 73.36
N TYR A 335 -47.54 11.39 73.25
CA TYR A 335 -47.96 10.54 74.37
C TYR A 335 -47.03 9.34 74.51
N ALA A 336 -46.46 9.15 75.70
CA ALA A 336 -45.54 8.06 75.97
C ALA A 336 -46.24 6.69 75.93
N LYS A 337 -45.47 5.65 75.60
CA LYS A 337 -45.92 4.24 75.60
C LYS A 337 -44.96 3.39 76.42
N TRP A 338 -45.51 2.40 77.13
CA TRP A 338 -44.82 1.62 78.18
C TRP A 338 -44.97 0.11 77.96
N GLY A 339 -43.94 -0.69 78.23
CA GLY A 339 -43.97 -2.16 78.19
C GLY A 339 -43.14 -2.81 79.31
N ILE A 340 -43.46 -4.03 79.71
CA ILE A 340 -42.90 -4.68 80.93
C ILE A 340 -41.36 -4.87 80.87
N TYR A 341 -40.70 -4.75 82.02
CA TYR A 341 -39.27 -5.02 82.24
C TYR A 341 -38.98 -6.48 82.67
N ILE A 342 -37.85 -7.03 82.24
CA ILE A 342 -37.40 -8.40 82.57
C ILE A 342 -35.87 -8.32 82.86
N PRO A 343 -35.32 -9.04 83.87
CA PRO A 343 -33.89 -8.99 84.19
C PRO A 343 -33.03 -9.73 83.16
N THR A 344 -31.90 -9.11 82.80
CA THR A 344 -31.18 -9.41 81.55
C THR A 344 -29.67 -9.17 81.64
N TYR A 345 -28.90 -10.06 81.00
CA TYR A 345 -27.44 -10.15 80.95
C TYR A 345 -26.90 -9.76 79.57
N ARG A 346 -25.57 -9.58 79.44
CA ARG A 346 -24.90 -9.07 78.22
C ARG A 346 -23.87 -10.03 77.67
N VAL A 347 -23.67 -9.97 76.35
CA VAL A 347 -22.52 -10.58 75.68
C VAL A 347 -21.55 -9.46 75.29
N ILE A 348 -20.30 -9.57 75.73
CA ILE A 348 -19.29 -8.52 75.60
C ILE A 348 -18.21 -9.01 74.65
N TYR A 349 -18.17 -8.42 73.46
CA TYR A 349 -17.20 -8.75 72.42
C TYR A 349 -15.89 -7.95 72.61
N ASN A 350 -14.74 -8.60 72.44
CA ASN A 350 -13.41 -8.01 72.62
C ASN A 350 -12.53 -8.29 71.40
N GLY A 351 -12.03 -7.22 70.77
CA GLY A 351 -11.24 -7.28 69.53
C GLY A 351 -9.92 -8.05 69.60
N ASN A 352 -9.36 -8.31 70.80
CA ASN A 352 -8.22 -9.21 71.01
C ASN A 352 -6.99 -8.92 70.11
N GLY A 353 -6.58 -7.64 70.06
CA GLY A 353 -5.38 -7.19 69.36
C GLY A 353 -5.31 -5.67 69.21
N ASP A 354 -4.11 -5.14 69.00
CA ASP A 354 -3.90 -3.72 68.72
C ASP A 354 -4.48 -3.31 67.36
N GLY A 355 -5.02 -2.09 67.27
CA GLY A 355 -5.55 -1.52 66.03
C GLY A 355 -6.84 -2.16 65.49
N VAL A 356 -7.53 -2.97 66.30
CA VAL A 356 -8.81 -3.59 65.93
C VAL A 356 -9.94 -2.56 65.95
N THR A 357 -10.79 -2.57 64.93
CA THR A 357 -11.94 -1.68 64.76
C THR A 357 -13.21 -2.48 64.44
N GLY A 358 -14.37 -1.87 64.67
CA GLY A 358 -15.68 -2.48 64.40
C GLY A 358 -16.01 -3.71 65.24
N VAL A 359 -15.58 -3.73 66.51
CA VAL A 359 -16.03 -4.75 67.47
C VAL A 359 -17.54 -4.61 67.68
N PRO A 360 -18.35 -5.67 67.46
CA PRO A 360 -19.81 -5.55 67.51
C PRO A 360 -20.29 -5.27 68.93
N ALA A 361 -21.13 -4.24 69.07
CA ALA A 361 -21.74 -3.87 70.34
C ALA A 361 -23.11 -4.57 70.48
N ASP A 362 -23.14 -5.65 71.25
CA ASP A 362 -24.39 -6.34 71.56
C ASP A 362 -25.18 -5.56 72.61
N ASN A 363 -26.10 -4.74 72.12
CA ASN A 363 -27.03 -3.98 72.94
C ASN A 363 -28.26 -4.83 73.33
N THR A 364 -28.33 -6.10 72.89
CA THR A 364 -29.37 -7.03 73.32
C THR A 364 -29.12 -7.40 74.77
N LEU A 365 -30.13 -7.23 75.61
CA LEU A 365 -30.09 -7.66 76.99
C LEU A 365 -30.86 -8.99 77.08
N TYR A 366 -30.15 -10.08 77.39
CA TYR A 366 -30.66 -11.45 77.34
C TYR A 366 -31.11 -11.95 78.71
N THR A 367 -32.36 -12.39 78.84
CA THR A 367 -32.82 -13.06 80.07
C THR A 367 -32.19 -14.45 80.19
N ASN A 368 -32.12 -15.01 81.41
CA ASN A 368 -31.74 -16.42 81.60
C ASN A 368 -32.53 -17.33 80.64
N SER A 369 -31.84 -18.29 80.01
CA SER A 369 -32.39 -19.27 79.08
C SER A 369 -33.02 -18.69 77.80
N MET A 370 -32.76 -17.41 77.45
CA MET A 370 -32.91 -16.98 76.07
C MET A 370 -31.72 -17.44 75.22
N ASN A 371 -31.99 -17.66 73.93
CA ASN A 371 -31.01 -18.10 72.95
C ASN A 371 -30.22 -16.88 72.43
N VAL A 372 -28.93 -16.80 72.77
CA VAL A 372 -28.00 -15.86 72.15
C VAL A 372 -27.71 -16.34 70.73
N VAL A 373 -27.70 -15.42 69.77
CA VAL A 373 -27.08 -15.61 68.45
C VAL A 373 -25.75 -14.86 68.49
N VAL A 374 -24.64 -15.54 68.19
CA VAL A 374 -23.31 -14.93 68.25
C VAL A 374 -23.14 -13.94 67.10
N LEU A 375 -22.91 -12.66 67.43
CA LEU A 375 -22.90 -11.56 66.46
C LEU A 375 -21.75 -11.67 65.44
N ASP A 376 -22.02 -11.07 64.28
CA ASP A 376 -21.31 -11.31 63.03
C ASP A 376 -19.98 -10.54 62.86
N LYS A 377 -19.51 -10.52 61.61
CA LYS A 377 -18.21 -10.08 61.14
C LYS A 377 -18.23 -8.73 60.42
N ASP A 378 -19.39 -8.14 60.13
CA ASP A 378 -19.56 -7.26 58.95
C ASP A 378 -18.88 -5.90 59.04
N VAL A 379 -18.43 -5.52 60.24
CA VAL A 379 -17.55 -4.35 60.49
C VAL A 379 -16.21 -4.70 61.16
N MET A 380 -15.98 -5.97 61.52
CA MET A 380 -14.78 -6.41 62.24
C MET A 380 -13.51 -6.32 61.38
N ALA A 381 -12.73 -5.26 61.58
CA ALA A 381 -11.54 -4.96 60.79
C ALA A 381 -10.28 -4.83 61.65
N ARG A 382 -9.27 -5.65 61.34
CA ARG A 382 -7.91 -5.56 61.87
C ARG A 382 -6.94 -5.57 60.70
N THR A 383 -6.19 -4.48 60.52
CA THR A 383 -5.25 -4.31 59.40
C THR A 383 -4.29 -5.49 59.28
N GLY A 384 -4.43 -6.29 58.22
CA GLY A 384 -3.60 -7.47 57.98
C GLY A 384 -4.15 -8.81 58.47
N TYR A 385 -5.36 -8.87 59.03
CA TYR A 385 -5.91 -10.06 59.68
C TYR A 385 -7.40 -10.30 59.35
N SER A 386 -7.73 -11.55 59.05
CA SER A 386 -9.09 -12.03 58.80
C SER A 386 -9.69 -12.56 60.10
N PHE A 387 -10.93 -12.18 60.39
CA PHE A 387 -11.65 -12.61 61.59
C PHE A 387 -12.14 -14.07 61.46
N ASN A 388 -11.79 -14.92 62.43
CA ASN A 388 -12.10 -16.36 62.43
C ASN A 388 -13.38 -16.74 63.20
N GLY A 389 -13.99 -15.79 63.92
CA GLY A 389 -14.99 -16.08 64.95
C GLY A 389 -14.46 -15.84 66.37
N TRP A 390 -15.27 -16.22 67.35
CA TRP A 390 -15.10 -15.83 68.75
C TRP A 390 -14.63 -17.00 69.63
N ASN A 391 -14.01 -16.72 70.77
CA ASN A 391 -13.59 -17.72 71.75
C ASN A 391 -13.81 -17.21 73.19
N SER A 392 -14.11 -18.09 74.16
CA SER A 392 -14.28 -17.68 75.57
C SER A 392 -12.97 -17.36 76.31
N LYS A 393 -11.80 -17.42 75.65
CA LYS A 393 -10.50 -16.95 76.14
C LYS A 393 -9.72 -16.17 75.09
N THR A 394 -8.83 -15.29 75.55
CA THR A 394 -7.89 -14.50 74.74
C THR A 394 -6.93 -15.37 73.92
N ASP A 395 -6.42 -16.45 74.52
CA ASP A 395 -5.42 -17.37 73.97
C ASP A 395 -5.98 -18.41 72.97
N GLY A 396 -7.30 -18.39 72.71
CA GLY A 396 -7.97 -19.36 71.86
C GLY A 396 -8.19 -20.75 72.51
N THR A 397 -7.71 -21.00 73.73
CA THR A 397 -7.86 -22.30 74.43
C THR A 397 -9.20 -22.46 75.15
N GLY A 398 -10.15 -21.56 74.91
CA GLY A 398 -11.53 -21.63 75.40
C GLY A 398 -12.47 -22.29 74.39
N THR A 399 -13.76 -22.20 74.67
CA THR A 399 -14.81 -22.69 73.78
C THR A 399 -14.92 -21.76 72.57
N ALA A 400 -14.69 -22.29 71.37
CA ALA A 400 -14.96 -21.58 70.12
C ALA A 400 -16.47 -21.32 69.95
N ARG A 401 -16.81 -20.15 69.42
CA ARG A 401 -18.16 -19.67 69.12
C ARG A 401 -18.13 -19.10 67.71
N ALA A 402 -18.73 -19.83 66.76
CA ALA A 402 -18.85 -19.34 65.39
C ALA A 402 -19.88 -18.20 65.33
N VAL A 403 -19.74 -17.32 64.34
CA VAL A 403 -20.80 -16.37 63.95
C VAL A 403 -22.11 -17.12 63.67
N ASP A 404 -23.24 -16.51 64.00
CA ASP A 404 -24.62 -17.05 63.91
C ASP A 404 -24.90 -18.30 64.76
N SER A 405 -23.87 -18.95 65.31
CA SER A 405 -24.06 -20.09 66.22
C SER A 405 -24.73 -19.67 67.52
N ASN A 406 -25.51 -20.57 68.09
CA ASN A 406 -26.36 -20.25 69.22
C ASN A 406 -25.81 -20.77 70.55
N PHE A 407 -26.09 -20.06 71.65
CA PHE A 407 -25.94 -20.61 72.99
C PHE A 407 -26.98 -20.05 73.96
N MET A 408 -27.38 -20.85 74.95
CA MET A 408 -28.35 -20.44 75.97
C MET A 408 -27.68 -19.48 76.96
N MET A 409 -28.27 -18.32 77.20
CA MET A 409 -27.73 -17.35 78.16
C MET A 409 -27.87 -17.86 79.60
N GLY A 410 -26.77 -17.79 80.35
CA GLY A 410 -26.74 -18.11 81.78
C GLY A 410 -27.16 -16.93 82.66
N ASN A 411 -26.89 -17.04 83.97
CA ASN A 411 -27.21 -16.02 84.97
C ASN A 411 -26.12 -14.94 85.15
N ALA A 412 -25.29 -14.70 84.13
CA ALA A 412 -24.17 -13.77 84.16
C ALA A 412 -23.74 -13.34 82.75
N ASP A 413 -23.05 -12.20 82.65
CA ASP A 413 -22.49 -11.68 81.39
C ASP A 413 -21.38 -12.60 80.85
N VAL A 414 -21.25 -12.66 79.52
CA VAL A 414 -20.30 -13.54 78.81
C VAL A 414 -19.34 -12.70 77.98
N VAL A 415 -18.03 -12.85 78.19
CA VAL A 415 -17.00 -12.18 77.36
C VAL A 415 -16.53 -13.12 76.25
N LEU A 416 -16.46 -12.59 75.02
CA LEU A 416 -16.03 -13.30 73.82
C LEU A 416 -14.87 -12.55 73.16
N TYR A 417 -13.74 -13.24 72.96
CA TYR A 417 -12.50 -12.70 72.41
C TYR A 417 -12.35 -13.10 70.94
N ALA A 418 -12.00 -12.14 70.10
CA ALA A 418 -11.83 -12.38 68.67
C ALA A 418 -10.64 -13.30 68.39
N GLN A 419 -10.81 -14.22 67.45
CA GLN A 419 -9.73 -15.01 66.89
C GLN A 419 -9.40 -14.53 65.48
N TRP A 420 -8.12 -14.50 65.13
CA TRP A 420 -7.62 -13.85 63.92
C TRP A 420 -6.69 -14.79 63.15
N SER A 421 -6.99 -15.06 61.88
CA SER A 421 -5.97 -15.53 60.93
C SER A 421 -5.24 -14.32 60.38
N ALA A 422 -3.94 -14.44 60.10
CA ALA A 422 -3.27 -13.43 59.29
C ALA A 422 -3.85 -13.48 57.86
N THR A 423 -4.27 -12.33 57.30
CA THR A 423 -4.73 -12.28 55.91
C THR A 423 -3.52 -12.47 55.02
N SER A 424 -3.57 -13.49 54.15
CA SER A 424 -2.55 -13.67 53.12
C SER A 424 -2.87 -12.76 51.94
N TYR A 425 -1.95 -11.86 51.61
CA TYR A 425 -2.00 -10.99 50.44
C TYR A 425 -1.14 -11.58 49.34
N MET A 426 -1.66 -11.59 48.10
CA MET A 426 -0.92 -12.13 46.96
C MET A 426 0.21 -11.21 46.54
N ILE A 427 1.33 -11.81 46.12
CA ILE A 427 2.39 -11.11 45.39
C ILE A 427 2.34 -11.56 43.93
N THR A 428 2.10 -10.59 43.03
CA THR A 428 2.12 -10.80 41.59
C THR A 428 3.43 -10.27 41.03
N TYR A 429 4.25 -11.19 40.54
CA TYR A 429 5.55 -10.89 39.93
C TYR A 429 5.38 -10.69 38.42
N HIS A 430 5.51 -9.44 37.98
CA HIS A 430 5.50 -9.07 36.56
C HIS A 430 6.91 -9.23 36.00
N LEU A 431 7.18 -10.45 35.56
CA LEU A 431 8.52 -10.91 35.19
C LEU A 431 8.94 -10.57 33.75
N ASP A 432 8.03 -10.05 32.93
CA ASP A 432 8.29 -9.72 31.51
C ASP A 432 8.94 -10.89 30.75
N GLY A 433 8.30 -12.07 30.81
CA GLY A 433 8.81 -13.31 30.22
C GLY A 433 9.94 -14.00 31.00
N GLY A 434 10.41 -13.45 32.12
CA GLY A 434 11.35 -14.11 33.03
C GLY A 434 10.72 -15.16 33.95
N THR A 435 11.59 -15.94 34.59
CA THR A 435 11.30 -16.93 35.63
C THR A 435 11.61 -16.34 37.02
N ASN A 436 10.73 -16.57 37.99
CA ASN A 436 10.94 -16.07 39.36
C ASN A 436 11.97 -16.91 40.14
N HIS A 437 12.59 -16.31 41.15
CA HIS A 437 13.38 -17.07 42.12
C HIS A 437 12.49 -18.00 42.96
N GLY A 438 12.93 -19.22 43.26
CA GLY A 438 12.13 -20.19 44.03
C GLY A 438 11.76 -19.72 45.44
N ASP A 439 12.66 -18.96 46.07
CA ASP A 439 12.45 -18.41 47.42
C ASP A 439 11.58 -17.14 47.47
N ASN A 440 11.13 -16.62 46.32
CA ASN A 440 10.19 -15.48 46.28
C ASN A 440 8.76 -15.98 46.51
N PRO A 441 8.12 -15.70 47.67
CA PRO A 441 6.85 -16.29 48.02
C PRO A 441 5.71 -15.67 47.20
N THR A 442 4.74 -16.48 46.79
CA THR A 442 3.55 -16.02 46.04
C THR A 442 2.56 -15.23 46.91
N SER A 443 2.75 -15.19 48.23
CA SER A 443 1.93 -14.41 49.16
C SER A 443 2.69 -14.03 50.43
N PHE A 444 2.19 -13.03 51.16
CA PHE A 444 2.75 -12.56 52.43
C PHE A 444 1.63 -12.15 53.40
N THR A 445 1.99 -11.93 54.67
CA THR A 445 1.06 -11.40 55.68
C THR A 445 1.57 -10.09 56.27
N ALA A 446 0.73 -9.33 56.97
CA ALA A 446 1.19 -8.13 57.68
C ALA A 446 2.24 -8.38 58.78
N ALA A 447 2.42 -9.64 59.22
CA ALA A 447 3.49 -10.03 60.14
C ALA A 447 4.82 -10.33 59.42
N THR A 448 4.78 -10.57 58.10
CA THR A 448 5.94 -10.95 57.28
C THR A 448 6.88 -9.75 57.05
N VAL A 449 8.18 -10.01 57.10
CA VAL A 449 9.22 -9.17 56.49
C VAL A 449 9.87 -10.01 55.40
N LEU A 450 10.04 -9.46 54.20
CA LEU A 450 10.53 -10.18 53.03
C LEU A 450 11.62 -9.36 52.34
N THR A 451 12.67 -10.03 51.84
CA THR A 451 13.63 -9.46 50.90
C THR A 451 13.48 -10.18 49.57
N LEU A 452 13.22 -9.43 48.49
CA LEU A 452 12.97 -9.99 47.17
C LEU A 452 14.29 -10.48 46.55
N GLN A 453 14.32 -11.75 46.16
CA GLN A 453 15.46 -12.36 45.47
C GLN A 453 15.42 -12.05 43.97
N SER A 454 16.58 -12.09 43.31
CA SER A 454 16.70 -11.81 41.87
C SER A 454 16.02 -12.91 41.03
N PRO A 455 15.07 -12.56 40.15
CA PRO A 455 14.55 -13.46 39.13
C PRO A 455 15.59 -13.67 38.01
N SER A 456 15.35 -14.64 37.14
CA SER A 456 16.17 -14.90 35.94
C SER A 456 15.34 -14.76 34.67
N LYS A 457 15.86 -14.04 33.67
CA LYS A 457 15.30 -13.99 32.32
C LYS A 457 16.41 -14.35 31.34
N GLU A 458 16.12 -15.24 30.40
CA GLU A 458 17.10 -15.67 29.42
C GLU A 458 17.62 -14.47 28.62
N TYR A 459 18.95 -14.39 28.45
CA TYR A 459 19.61 -13.34 27.67
C TYR A 459 19.36 -11.90 28.14
N HIS A 460 19.01 -11.74 29.42
CA HIS A 460 18.89 -10.45 30.10
C HIS A 460 19.66 -10.48 31.43
N ASP A 461 20.02 -9.31 31.95
CA ASP A 461 20.49 -9.09 33.32
C ASP A 461 19.41 -8.39 34.15
N PHE A 462 19.25 -8.84 35.38
CA PHE A 462 18.31 -8.26 36.33
C PHE A 462 18.89 -7.00 36.97
N THR A 463 18.14 -5.89 36.93
CA THR A 463 18.59 -4.58 37.44
C THR A 463 17.83 -4.07 38.65
N GLY A 464 16.74 -4.74 39.06
CA GLY A 464 15.99 -4.41 40.27
C GLY A 464 14.49 -4.70 40.16
N TRP A 465 13.84 -4.77 41.32
CA TRP A 465 12.39 -4.84 41.46
C TRP A 465 11.82 -3.42 41.61
N TYR A 466 10.62 -3.20 41.08
CA TYR A 466 9.91 -1.92 41.14
C TYR A 466 8.43 -2.14 41.51
N GLU A 467 7.80 -1.19 42.20
CA GLU A 467 6.35 -1.27 42.53
C GLU A 467 5.44 -0.86 41.36
N ASP A 468 6.01 -0.25 40.30
CA ASP A 468 5.29 0.33 39.17
C ASP A 468 5.84 -0.12 37.80
N ILE A 469 4.96 -0.17 36.80
CA ILE A 469 5.30 -0.56 35.42
C ILE A 469 6.18 0.47 34.68
N ALA A 470 6.28 1.70 35.17
CA ALA A 470 7.19 2.72 34.63
C ALA A 470 8.61 2.63 35.24
N TYR A 471 8.85 1.69 36.16
CA TYR A 471 10.12 1.47 36.86
C TYR A 471 10.66 2.73 37.56
N SER A 472 9.78 3.50 38.21
CA SER A 472 10.09 4.76 38.90
C SER A 472 10.23 4.60 40.42
N ILE A 473 9.65 3.56 41.01
CA ILE A 473 9.64 3.27 42.45
C ILE A 473 10.40 1.95 42.71
N PRO A 474 11.73 1.98 42.91
CA PRO A 474 12.52 0.78 43.19
C PRO A 474 12.20 0.21 44.57
N VAL A 475 12.18 -1.12 44.67
CA VAL A 475 11.87 -1.87 45.91
C VAL A 475 12.81 -3.05 46.08
N THR A 476 13.11 -3.44 47.32
CA THR A 476 13.99 -4.56 47.66
C THR A 476 13.32 -5.60 48.56
N GLY A 477 12.10 -5.35 49.03
CA GLY A 477 11.45 -6.15 50.06
C GLY A 477 10.08 -5.62 50.47
N ILE A 478 9.42 -6.37 51.35
CA ILE A 478 8.18 -5.96 52.05
C ILE A 478 8.50 -5.71 53.51
N ALA A 479 8.14 -4.53 54.00
CA ALA A 479 8.26 -4.15 55.41
C ALA A 479 7.10 -4.69 56.25
N LYS A 480 7.33 -4.90 57.55
CA LYS A 480 6.31 -5.31 58.53
C LYS A 480 5.12 -4.34 58.52
N ALA A 481 3.92 -4.87 58.72
CA ALA A 481 2.63 -4.16 58.66
C ALA A 481 2.20 -3.63 57.28
N THR A 482 2.90 -4.01 56.19
CA THR A 482 2.37 -3.82 54.83
C THR A 482 1.10 -4.66 54.63
N THR A 483 0.12 -4.14 53.89
CA THR A 483 -1.15 -4.82 53.58
C THR A 483 -1.59 -4.57 52.15
N GLY A 484 -2.45 -5.45 51.62
CA GLY A 484 -2.94 -5.41 50.25
C GLY A 484 -2.05 -6.21 49.30
N ASN A 485 -2.63 -6.66 48.18
CA ASN A 485 -1.86 -7.39 47.16
C ASN A 485 -0.78 -6.48 46.56
N LYS A 486 0.41 -7.03 46.32
CA LYS A 486 1.56 -6.30 45.78
C LYS A 486 1.88 -6.77 44.37
N ASN A 487 2.19 -5.82 43.50
CA ASN A 487 2.71 -6.06 42.17
C ASN A 487 4.20 -5.67 42.18
N PHE A 488 5.08 -6.55 41.73
CA PHE A 488 6.50 -6.24 41.57
C PHE A 488 6.95 -6.48 40.14
N TYR A 489 7.47 -5.44 39.51
CA TYR A 489 7.93 -5.43 38.13
C TYR A 489 9.44 -5.68 38.10
N ALA A 490 9.86 -6.73 37.39
CA ALA A 490 11.27 -7.04 37.20
C ALA A 490 11.84 -6.17 36.08
N LYS A 491 12.86 -5.36 36.37
CA LYS A 491 13.52 -4.54 35.35
C LYS A 491 14.73 -5.25 34.77
N TRP A 492 14.75 -5.37 33.45
CA TRP A 492 15.76 -6.09 32.70
C TRP A 492 16.61 -5.16 31.84
N THR A 493 17.91 -5.43 31.77
CA THR A 493 18.78 -4.95 30.68
C THR A 493 19.03 -6.12 29.73
N VAL A 494 18.88 -5.89 28.42
CA VAL A 494 19.17 -6.91 27.40
C VAL A 494 20.67 -7.21 27.38
N LYS A 495 21.08 -8.48 27.33
CA LYS A 495 22.50 -8.84 27.22
C LYS A 495 23.03 -8.48 25.84
N SER A 496 24.24 -7.94 25.80
CA SER A 496 24.98 -7.72 24.57
C SER A 496 25.96 -8.86 24.30
N PHE A 497 25.97 -9.35 23.06
CA PHE A 497 26.90 -10.34 22.54
C PHE A 497 27.75 -9.74 21.43
N THR A 498 28.91 -10.33 21.13
CA THR A 498 29.81 -9.84 20.08
C THR A 498 29.64 -10.57 18.76
N VAL A 499 29.54 -9.84 17.65
CA VAL A 499 29.79 -10.35 16.30
C VAL A 499 31.27 -10.09 15.97
N SER A 500 32.06 -11.14 15.88
CA SER A 500 33.51 -11.10 15.66
C SER A 500 33.85 -11.60 14.26
N PHE A 501 34.60 -10.80 13.49
CA PHE A 501 35.00 -11.16 12.13
C PHE A 501 36.34 -11.89 12.12
N ASN A 502 36.35 -13.11 11.59
CA ASN A 502 37.53 -13.94 11.43
C ASN A 502 37.90 -14.00 9.96
N LYS A 503 39.15 -13.65 9.62
CA LYS A 503 39.69 -13.71 8.26
C LYS A 503 39.73 -15.12 7.64
N ASN A 504 39.45 -16.17 8.41
CA ASN A 504 39.30 -17.59 8.04
C ASN A 504 40.50 -18.28 7.34
N HIS A 505 41.49 -17.55 6.83
CA HIS A 505 42.67 -18.11 6.19
C HIS A 505 43.96 -17.37 6.60
N ALA A 506 45.09 -18.07 6.55
CA ALA A 506 46.35 -17.59 7.14
C ALA A 506 47.01 -16.45 6.35
N ASP A 507 46.86 -16.47 5.03
CA ASP A 507 47.37 -15.50 4.03
C ASP A 507 46.56 -14.19 3.96
N ALA A 508 45.28 -14.20 4.34
CA ALA A 508 44.43 -13.01 4.37
C ALA A 508 44.96 -11.94 5.33
N THR A 509 44.67 -10.68 5.04
CA THR A 509 45.21 -9.49 5.72
C THR A 509 44.10 -8.48 6.06
N GLY A 510 44.45 -7.43 6.81
CA GLY A 510 43.47 -6.51 7.40
C GLY A 510 42.83 -7.06 8.68
N LEU A 511 41.96 -6.25 9.28
CA LEU A 511 41.17 -6.55 10.47
C LEU A 511 39.83 -5.80 10.38
N MET A 512 38.84 -6.26 11.15
CA MET A 512 37.59 -5.55 11.40
C MET A 512 37.32 -5.48 12.91
N THR A 513 36.67 -4.41 13.36
CA THR A 513 36.25 -4.27 14.77
C THR A 513 35.03 -5.15 15.02
N ALA A 514 35.05 -5.93 16.11
CA ALA A 514 33.88 -6.71 16.53
C ALA A 514 32.72 -5.79 16.95
N LEU A 515 31.50 -6.13 16.56
CA LEU A 515 30.29 -5.37 16.90
C LEU A 515 29.70 -5.89 18.20
N THR A 516 29.32 -5.00 19.12
CA THR A 516 28.58 -5.35 20.34
C THR A 516 27.10 -5.10 20.12
N VAL A 517 26.28 -6.14 20.17
CA VAL A 517 24.86 -6.11 19.75
C VAL A 517 23.98 -6.74 20.82
N ASN A 518 22.86 -6.10 21.14
CA ASN A 518 21.90 -6.62 22.12
C ASN A 518 21.19 -7.86 21.57
N TYR A 519 20.94 -8.86 22.42
CA TYR A 519 20.17 -10.05 22.10
C TYR A 519 18.82 -9.71 21.44
N GLY A 520 18.49 -10.39 20.34
CA GLY A 520 17.28 -10.16 19.56
C GLY A 520 17.25 -8.87 18.73
N ALA A 521 18.21 -7.96 18.91
CA ALA A 521 18.35 -6.80 18.03
C ALA A 521 19.01 -7.21 16.70
N LYS A 522 18.67 -6.47 15.63
CA LYS A 522 19.35 -6.58 14.34
C LYS A 522 20.58 -5.68 14.29
N VAL A 523 21.61 -6.11 13.55
CA VAL A 523 22.77 -5.30 13.18
C VAL A 523 23.01 -5.43 11.68
N THR A 524 23.25 -4.30 11.01
CA THR A 524 23.75 -4.28 9.63
C THR A 524 25.23 -4.64 9.64
N LEU A 525 25.65 -5.66 8.89
CA LEU A 525 27.06 -6.01 8.79
C LEU A 525 27.82 -4.94 7.98
N PRO A 526 28.90 -4.33 8.52
CA PRO A 526 29.71 -3.37 7.79
C PRO A 526 30.51 -4.05 6.67
N ALA A 527 30.82 -3.29 5.63
CA ALA A 527 31.63 -3.78 4.50
C ALA A 527 32.97 -4.36 4.96
N CYS A 528 33.37 -5.47 4.34
CA CYS A 528 34.57 -6.20 4.68
C CYS A 528 35.84 -5.39 4.37
N THR A 529 36.58 -5.01 5.42
CA THR A 529 37.87 -4.29 5.30
C THR A 529 39.09 -5.23 5.35
N MET A 530 38.86 -6.54 5.26
CA MET A 530 39.90 -7.55 5.12
C MET A 530 40.12 -7.86 3.63
N SER A 531 41.30 -8.36 3.28
CA SER A 531 41.63 -8.69 1.88
C SER A 531 42.54 -9.91 1.81
N ARG A 532 42.43 -10.68 0.73
CA ARG A 532 43.26 -11.87 0.48
C ARG A 532 43.77 -11.79 -0.96
N THR A 533 45.09 -11.84 -1.14
CA THR A 533 45.72 -11.76 -2.47
C THR A 533 45.18 -12.85 -3.36
N ASP A 534 44.76 -12.50 -4.58
CA ASP A 534 44.17 -13.40 -5.58
C ASP A 534 42.85 -14.08 -5.14
N TYR A 535 42.09 -13.47 -4.22
CA TYR A 535 40.76 -13.90 -3.78
C TYR A 535 39.79 -12.70 -3.61
N VAL A 536 38.52 -12.91 -3.93
CA VAL A 536 37.39 -12.00 -3.65
C VAL A 536 36.72 -12.43 -2.34
N PHE A 537 36.28 -11.45 -1.55
CA PHE A 537 35.39 -11.68 -0.42
C PHE A 537 33.95 -11.85 -0.92
N THR A 538 33.33 -13.01 -0.67
CA THR A 538 31.96 -13.31 -1.15
C THR A 538 30.91 -13.31 -0.04
N GLY A 539 31.32 -13.37 1.23
CA GLY A 539 30.43 -13.18 2.37
C GLY A 539 30.94 -13.85 3.65
N TRP A 540 30.03 -13.97 4.61
CA TRP A 540 30.29 -14.44 5.96
C TRP A 540 29.62 -15.80 6.22
N ALA A 541 30.42 -16.82 6.50
CA ALA A 541 29.97 -18.11 7.02
C ALA A 541 29.92 -18.13 8.55
N THR A 542 29.12 -19.01 9.14
CA THR A 542 29.03 -19.22 10.60
C THR A 542 30.01 -20.28 11.14
N SER A 543 30.86 -20.85 10.29
CA SER A 543 31.93 -21.79 10.65
C SER A 543 33.08 -21.72 9.62
N THR A 544 34.22 -22.33 9.94
CA THR A 544 35.43 -22.29 9.07
C THR A 544 35.23 -22.90 7.69
N ALA A 545 34.27 -23.81 7.53
CA ALA A 545 33.98 -24.56 6.30
C ALA A 545 32.49 -24.52 5.92
N GLY A 546 31.76 -23.50 6.38
CA GLY A 546 30.37 -23.26 6.00
C GLY A 546 30.27 -22.46 4.70
N ALA A 547 29.11 -22.56 4.03
CA ALA A 547 28.74 -21.65 2.95
C ALA A 547 28.49 -20.22 3.47
N VAL A 548 28.42 -19.24 2.58
CA VAL A 548 27.99 -17.87 2.90
C VAL A 548 26.58 -17.90 3.49
N VAL A 549 26.41 -17.30 4.67
CA VAL A 549 25.11 -17.12 5.36
C VAL A 549 24.67 -15.65 5.36
N TYR A 550 25.63 -14.72 5.39
CA TYR A 550 25.37 -13.27 5.38
C TYR A 550 26.29 -12.57 4.39
N ALA A 551 25.79 -11.57 3.67
CA ALA A 551 26.61 -10.67 2.85
C ALA A 551 26.81 -9.31 3.56
N ASP A 552 27.74 -8.49 3.07
CA ASP A 552 27.91 -7.13 3.58
C ASP A 552 26.63 -6.29 3.36
N GLY A 553 26.31 -5.42 4.32
CA GLY A 553 25.06 -4.65 4.32
C GLY A 553 23.80 -5.44 4.69
N THR A 554 23.88 -6.77 4.87
CA THR A 554 22.72 -7.56 5.34
C THR A 554 22.51 -7.45 6.85
N GLU A 555 21.29 -7.71 7.31
CA GLU A 555 20.93 -7.69 8.74
C GLU A 555 21.16 -9.06 9.41
N LEU A 556 22.02 -9.11 10.42
CA LEU A 556 22.15 -10.24 11.33
C LEU A 556 21.29 -9.97 12.58
N THR A 557 20.39 -10.89 12.95
CA THR A 557 19.65 -10.83 14.22
C THR A 557 20.45 -11.52 15.32
N MET A 558 20.76 -10.84 16.42
CA MET A 558 21.74 -11.35 17.38
C MET A 558 21.17 -12.49 18.26
N GLY A 559 21.80 -13.65 18.15
CA GLY A 559 21.46 -14.85 18.91
C GLY A 559 21.95 -14.83 20.37
N ASN A 560 21.86 -16.00 21.01
CA ASN A 560 22.14 -16.22 22.43
C ASN A 560 23.62 -16.37 22.81
N ALA A 561 24.53 -16.21 21.86
CA ALA A 561 25.96 -16.38 22.05
C ALA A 561 26.75 -15.43 21.13
N ASN A 562 28.02 -15.20 21.44
CA ASN A 562 28.94 -14.49 20.55
C ASN A 562 29.06 -15.25 19.21
N VAL A 563 28.86 -14.53 18.11
CA VAL A 563 28.97 -15.09 16.76
C VAL A 563 30.37 -14.82 16.23
N VAL A 564 31.05 -15.85 15.71
CA VAL A 564 32.24 -15.66 14.88
C VAL A 564 31.82 -15.81 13.43
N LEU A 565 31.91 -14.73 12.66
CA LEU A 565 31.69 -14.72 11.23
C LEU A 565 33.01 -14.98 10.52
N HIS A 566 33.06 -16.06 9.75
CA HIS A 566 34.21 -16.51 9.00
C HIS A 566 34.13 -15.96 7.58
N ALA A 567 35.13 -15.19 7.17
CA ALA A 567 35.21 -14.67 5.80
C ALA A 567 35.31 -15.83 4.80
N VAL A 568 34.40 -15.86 3.84
CA VAL A 568 34.46 -16.74 2.68
C VAL A 568 35.24 -16.03 1.59
N TRP A 569 36.25 -16.74 1.08
CA TRP A 569 37.17 -16.26 0.06
C TRP A 569 37.10 -17.21 -1.12
N GLU A 570 36.54 -16.75 -2.23
CA GLU A 570 36.62 -17.42 -3.52
C GLU A 570 37.72 -16.76 -4.35
N ILE A 571 38.36 -17.50 -5.26
CA ILE A 571 39.27 -16.88 -6.24
C ILE A 571 38.42 -15.92 -7.11
N PRO A 572 38.96 -14.86 -7.77
CA PRO A 572 38.25 -14.09 -8.79
C PRO A 572 37.96 -14.89 -10.07
N ILE A 573 37.41 -16.10 -9.93
CA ILE A 573 36.79 -16.89 -10.99
C ILE A 573 35.44 -16.24 -11.26
N ASN A 574 35.46 -15.18 -12.07
CA ASN A 574 34.26 -14.81 -12.80
C ASN A 574 33.87 -16.00 -13.69
N ALA A 575 32.73 -16.62 -13.39
CA ALA A 575 32.06 -17.65 -14.18
C ALA A 575 32.81 -18.99 -14.41
N VAL A 576 32.83 -19.83 -13.37
CA VAL A 576 32.59 -21.28 -13.52
C VAL A 576 31.61 -21.64 -12.40
N ALA A 577 30.39 -22.15 -12.61
CA ALA A 577 29.85 -22.82 -13.79
C ALA A 577 28.44 -22.31 -14.21
N LYS A 578 28.28 -21.03 -14.56
CA LYS A 578 27.29 -20.64 -15.59
C LYS A 578 27.98 -20.70 -16.95
N SER A 579 27.26 -21.06 -18.00
CA SER A 579 27.80 -21.10 -19.37
C SER A 579 28.33 -19.72 -19.80
N GLU A 580 29.64 -19.53 -19.71
CA GLU A 580 30.30 -18.38 -20.33
C GLU A 580 30.26 -18.61 -21.84
N MET A 581 29.55 -17.74 -22.56
CA MET A 581 29.36 -17.86 -24.00
C MET A 581 30.28 -16.87 -24.71
N VAL A 582 31.14 -17.38 -25.59
CA VAL A 582 31.90 -16.55 -26.53
C VAL A 582 30.96 -16.14 -27.66
N ALA A 583 30.78 -14.85 -27.88
CA ALA A 583 30.08 -14.32 -29.05
C ALA A 583 30.99 -14.44 -30.30
N ILE A 584 30.48 -15.11 -31.34
CA ILE A 584 31.21 -15.41 -32.57
C ILE A 584 30.49 -14.69 -33.71
N PRO A 585 31.07 -13.60 -34.26
CA PRO A 585 30.56 -12.96 -35.46
C PRO A 585 30.54 -13.95 -36.62
N GLY A 586 29.44 -13.96 -37.37
CA GLY A 586 29.22 -14.83 -38.50
C GLY A 586 30.08 -14.49 -39.71
N GLY A 587 30.05 -15.38 -40.70
CA GLY A 587 30.76 -15.24 -41.95
C GLY A 587 30.73 -16.51 -42.80
N THR A 588 31.30 -16.42 -43.99
CA THR A 588 31.32 -17.53 -44.95
C THR A 588 32.66 -18.26 -44.92
N PHE A 589 32.63 -19.58 -44.74
CA PHE A 589 33.79 -20.45 -44.81
C PHE A 589 33.54 -21.68 -45.68
N ILE A 590 34.58 -22.51 -45.85
CA ILE A 590 34.47 -23.83 -46.48
C ILE A 590 34.49 -24.87 -45.35
N GLN A 591 33.35 -25.52 -45.12
CA GLN A 591 33.20 -26.59 -44.15
C GLN A 591 33.57 -27.94 -44.78
N GLY A 592 34.24 -28.81 -44.04
CA GLY A 592 34.46 -30.20 -44.41
C GLY A 592 35.93 -30.61 -44.52
N GLU A 593 36.18 -31.72 -45.22
CA GLU A 593 37.51 -32.36 -45.24
C GLU A 593 38.10 -32.37 -46.67
N GLY A 594 39.29 -31.76 -46.81
CA GLY A 594 40.11 -31.85 -48.00
C GLY A 594 39.44 -31.38 -49.30
N THR A 595 39.74 -32.07 -50.40
CA THR A 595 39.33 -31.66 -51.76
C THR A 595 38.07 -32.33 -52.29
N ASN A 596 37.46 -33.23 -51.53
CA ASN A 596 36.47 -34.19 -52.06
C ASN A 596 35.09 -34.11 -51.38
N SER A 597 35.01 -33.58 -50.16
CA SER A 597 33.77 -33.50 -49.37
C SER A 597 33.71 -32.16 -48.61
N TYR A 598 33.40 -31.07 -49.32
CA TYR A 598 33.28 -29.73 -48.75
C TYR A 598 32.13 -28.93 -49.38
N PHE A 599 31.63 -27.93 -48.66
CA PHE A 599 30.66 -26.96 -49.19
C PHE A 599 30.89 -25.56 -48.64
N GLN A 600 30.32 -24.54 -49.31
CA GLN A 600 30.42 -23.15 -48.88
C GLN A 600 29.28 -22.83 -47.90
N HIS A 601 29.63 -22.61 -46.64
CA HIS A 601 28.68 -22.39 -45.56
C HIS A 601 28.82 -20.96 -45.03
N THR A 602 27.73 -20.20 -45.02
CA THR A 602 27.64 -18.93 -44.30
C THR A 602 26.96 -19.16 -42.96
N ILE A 603 27.73 -18.98 -41.88
CA ILE A 603 27.26 -19.03 -40.51
C ILE A 603 26.85 -17.61 -40.10
N SER A 604 25.67 -17.44 -39.49
CA SER A 604 25.24 -16.19 -38.89
C SER A 604 25.89 -15.95 -37.52
N ASP A 605 25.76 -14.74 -36.98
CA ASP A 605 26.19 -14.44 -35.60
C ASP A 605 25.57 -15.43 -34.61
N PHE A 606 26.41 -16.05 -33.78
CA PHE A 606 26.00 -16.98 -32.73
C PHE A 606 26.86 -16.82 -31.49
N SER A 607 26.50 -17.50 -30.41
CA SER A 607 27.37 -17.62 -29.24
C SER A 607 27.58 -19.08 -28.88
N LEU A 608 28.82 -19.47 -28.63
CA LEU A 608 29.21 -20.84 -28.28
C LEU A 608 29.77 -20.88 -26.86
N GLY A 609 29.48 -21.95 -26.13
CA GLY A 609 30.08 -22.18 -24.81
C GLY A 609 31.60 -22.15 -24.91
N LYS A 610 32.23 -21.38 -24.02
CA LYS A 610 33.68 -21.23 -23.92
C LYS A 610 34.38 -22.54 -23.54
N TYR A 611 33.68 -23.37 -22.78
CA TYR A 611 34.07 -24.69 -22.29
C TYR A 611 33.02 -25.73 -22.68
N GLU A 612 33.39 -27.00 -22.57
CA GLU A 612 32.46 -28.12 -22.45
C GLU A 612 31.52 -27.90 -21.24
N ILE A 613 30.33 -28.49 -21.22
CA ILE A 613 29.47 -28.45 -20.03
C ILE A 613 30.16 -29.24 -18.92
N THR A 614 30.53 -28.56 -17.82
CA THR A 614 31.09 -29.22 -16.64
C THR A 614 30.04 -30.06 -15.93
N TYR A 615 30.47 -31.11 -15.24
CA TYR A 615 29.57 -31.94 -14.45
C TYR A 615 28.87 -31.17 -13.33
N GLU A 616 29.51 -30.12 -12.79
CA GLU A 616 28.90 -29.26 -11.77
C GLU A 616 27.70 -28.48 -12.31
N LEU A 617 27.85 -27.83 -13.48
CA LEU A 617 26.72 -27.20 -14.18
C LEU A 617 25.66 -28.22 -14.58
N TRP A 618 26.08 -29.37 -15.12
CA TRP A 618 25.16 -30.46 -15.45
C TRP A 618 24.29 -30.87 -14.26
N TYR A 619 24.92 -31.19 -13.13
CA TYR A 619 24.29 -31.69 -11.91
C TYR A 619 23.34 -30.66 -11.29
N THR A 620 23.75 -29.38 -11.24
CA THR A 620 22.92 -28.27 -10.76
C THR A 620 21.63 -28.13 -11.57
N VAL A 621 21.73 -28.15 -12.89
CA VAL A 621 20.55 -28.05 -13.78
C VAL A 621 19.72 -29.33 -13.74
N TYR A 622 20.35 -30.51 -13.73
CA TYR A 622 19.67 -31.82 -13.67
C TYR A 622 18.77 -31.92 -12.44
N HIS A 623 19.25 -31.52 -11.26
CA HIS A 623 18.44 -31.52 -10.04
C HIS A 623 17.32 -30.47 -10.08
N TRP A 624 17.61 -29.24 -10.51
CA TRP A 624 16.57 -28.21 -10.72
C TRP A 624 15.49 -28.70 -11.69
N ALA A 625 15.87 -29.37 -12.77
CA ALA A 625 14.99 -29.80 -13.84
C ALA A 625 14.03 -30.90 -13.38
N ILE A 626 14.50 -31.87 -12.59
CA ILE A 626 13.64 -32.93 -12.01
C ILE A 626 12.58 -32.32 -11.08
N ASP A 627 12.96 -31.36 -10.23
CA ASP A 627 12.03 -30.63 -9.36
C ASP A 627 11.03 -29.76 -10.15
N ASN A 628 11.33 -29.45 -11.43
CA ASN A 628 10.51 -28.66 -12.35
C ASN A 628 9.91 -29.50 -13.51
N GLY A 629 9.73 -30.82 -13.32
CA GLY A 629 8.95 -31.66 -14.21
C GLY A 629 9.65 -32.12 -15.49
N TYR A 630 10.99 -32.07 -15.53
CA TYR A 630 11.80 -32.76 -16.52
C TYR A 630 12.16 -34.18 -16.07
N TYR A 631 12.44 -35.06 -17.03
CA TYR A 631 12.85 -36.44 -16.77
C TYR A 631 14.04 -36.82 -17.65
N PHE A 632 15.00 -37.52 -17.05
CA PHE A 632 16.27 -37.87 -17.68
C PHE A 632 16.46 -39.39 -17.72
N GLN A 633 17.07 -39.89 -18.79
CA GLN A 633 17.47 -41.30 -18.91
C GLN A 633 18.76 -41.58 -18.14
N ASN A 634 19.67 -40.60 -18.12
CA ASN A 634 20.99 -40.73 -17.48
C ASN A 634 21.29 -39.50 -16.59
N PRO A 635 21.82 -39.69 -15.37
CA PRO A 635 22.15 -38.59 -14.47
C PRO A 635 23.52 -37.94 -14.74
N GLY A 636 24.28 -38.44 -15.73
CA GLY A 636 25.63 -37.99 -16.04
C GLY A 636 26.69 -38.41 -15.01
N ARG A 637 27.95 -38.06 -15.31
CA ARG A 637 29.14 -38.43 -14.54
C ARG A 637 30.21 -37.34 -14.61
N GLU A 638 30.96 -37.18 -13.51
CA GLU A 638 32.10 -36.28 -13.44
C GLU A 638 33.32 -36.86 -14.16
N GLY A 639 33.59 -36.35 -15.37
CA GLY A 639 34.68 -36.87 -16.19
C GLY A 639 34.54 -38.35 -16.50
N ASN A 640 35.66 -39.00 -16.85
CA ASN A 640 35.70 -40.44 -17.12
C ASN A 640 35.88 -41.31 -15.85
N ASP A 641 36.14 -40.70 -14.69
CA ASP A 641 36.57 -41.38 -13.46
C ASP A 641 35.64 -41.18 -12.25
N GLY A 642 34.74 -40.18 -12.26
CA GLY A 642 33.78 -39.93 -11.18
C GLY A 642 32.73 -41.04 -10.99
N MET A 643 31.75 -40.83 -10.10
CA MET A 643 30.62 -41.74 -9.93
C MET A 643 29.35 -41.17 -10.58
N ILE A 644 28.62 -42.01 -11.31
CA ILE A 644 27.39 -41.65 -12.02
C ILE A 644 26.35 -41.11 -11.03
N GLY A 645 25.85 -39.89 -11.26
CA GLY A 645 24.86 -39.21 -10.42
C GLY A 645 25.31 -38.82 -9.00
N ALA A 646 26.61 -38.88 -8.69
CA ALA A 646 27.12 -38.43 -7.40
C ALA A 646 27.21 -36.89 -7.29
N VAL A 647 27.30 -36.36 -6.07
CA VAL A 647 27.56 -34.93 -5.84
C VAL A 647 28.92 -34.54 -6.48
N PRO A 648 29.02 -33.42 -7.23
CA PRO A 648 30.28 -32.96 -7.80
C PRO A 648 31.40 -32.79 -6.77
N THR A 649 32.62 -33.09 -7.18
CA THR A 649 33.83 -32.89 -6.38
C THR A 649 34.22 -31.42 -6.44
N ALA A 650 34.21 -30.74 -5.29
CA ALA A 650 34.52 -29.33 -5.21
C ALA A 650 35.85 -28.97 -5.90
N ALA A 651 35.79 -28.00 -6.82
CA ALA A 651 36.90 -27.52 -7.66
C ALA A 651 37.49 -28.54 -8.67
N LYS A 652 36.78 -29.62 -9.01
CA LYS A 652 37.23 -30.60 -10.02
C LYS A 652 36.80 -30.28 -11.45
N TYR A 653 35.72 -29.53 -11.67
CA TYR A 653 35.32 -28.89 -12.95
C TYR A 653 35.59 -29.67 -14.27
N GLU A 654 35.48 -31.00 -14.25
CA GLU A 654 35.62 -31.86 -15.43
C GLU A 654 34.33 -31.83 -16.27
N PRO A 655 34.40 -32.12 -17.58
CA PRO A 655 33.22 -32.22 -18.43
C PRO A 655 32.24 -33.28 -17.93
N VAL A 656 30.95 -33.09 -18.22
CA VAL A 656 29.95 -34.14 -18.03
C VAL A 656 30.18 -35.26 -19.07
N THR A 657 30.18 -36.50 -18.58
CA THR A 657 30.21 -37.70 -19.43
C THR A 657 29.04 -38.61 -19.10
N THR A 658 28.88 -39.71 -19.86
CA THR A 658 27.80 -40.69 -19.73
C THR A 658 26.38 -40.12 -19.89
N VAL A 659 26.25 -39.04 -20.67
CA VAL A 659 24.98 -38.46 -21.10
C VAL A 659 24.71 -38.82 -22.57
N SER A 660 23.44 -38.94 -22.96
CA SER A 660 23.04 -39.21 -24.34
C SER A 660 22.62 -37.92 -25.06
N TRP A 661 22.46 -37.97 -26.38
CA TRP A 661 21.96 -36.82 -27.16
C TRP A 661 20.55 -36.41 -26.72
N ARG A 662 19.71 -37.39 -26.40
CA ARG A 662 18.36 -37.17 -25.84
C ARG A 662 18.44 -36.42 -24.51
N ASP A 663 19.36 -36.80 -23.62
CA ASP A 663 19.56 -36.11 -22.34
C ASP A 663 20.08 -34.68 -22.58
N ALA A 664 21.01 -34.48 -23.51
CA ALA A 664 21.60 -33.17 -23.79
C ALA A 664 20.58 -32.15 -24.34
N ILE A 665 19.67 -32.54 -25.25
CA ILE A 665 18.64 -31.61 -25.75
C ILE A 665 17.57 -31.27 -24.69
N VAL A 666 17.23 -32.24 -23.83
CA VAL A 666 16.29 -32.03 -22.72
C VAL A 666 16.92 -31.15 -21.64
N TRP A 667 18.21 -31.32 -21.37
CA TRP A 667 19.01 -30.45 -20.50
C TRP A 667 19.10 -29.01 -21.04
N CYS A 668 19.30 -28.84 -22.35
CA CYS A 668 19.31 -27.52 -22.99
C CYS A 668 17.97 -26.77 -22.83
N ASN A 669 16.84 -27.47 -22.98
CA ASN A 669 15.52 -26.91 -22.68
C ASN A 669 15.39 -26.53 -21.19
N ALA A 670 15.76 -27.41 -20.27
CA ALA A 670 15.68 -27.15 -18.84
C ALA A 670 16.56 -25.97 -18.40
N TYR A 671 17.80 -25.89 -18.88
CA TYR A 671 18.71 -24.78 -18.58
C TYR A 671 18.21 -23.45 -19.15
N SER A 672 17.50 -23.48 -20.29
CA SER A 672 16.82 -22.30 -20.82
C SER A 672 15.77 -21.80 -19.82
N GLU A 673 14.85 -22.64 -19.35
CA GLU A 673 13.84 -22.22 -18.35
C GLU A 673 14.46 -21.77 -17.02
N MET A 674 15.47 -22.50 -16.51
CA MET A 674 16.21 -22.14 -15.30
C MET A 674 16.88 -20.75 -15.39
N THR A 675 17.17 -20.28 -16.60
CA THR A 675 17.78 -18.96 -16.86
C THR A 675 16.80 -17.94 -17.45
N ALA A 676 15.50 -18.24 -17.41
CA ALA A 676 14.41 -17.40 -17.96
C ALA A 676 14.49 -17.14 -19.48
N LEU A 677 15.02 -18.10 -20.23
CA LEU A 677 15.05 -18.14 -21.69
C LEU A 677 14.00 -19.12 -22.22
N THR A 678 13.52 -18.90 -23.45
CA THR A 678 12.53 -19.78 -24.09
C THR A 678 13.18 -21.10 -24.56
N PRO A 679 12.65 -22.28 -24.20
CA PRO A 679 13.08 -23.56 -24.75
C PRO A 679 12.99 -23.63 -26.27
N VAL A 680 13.91 -24.35 -26.90
CA VAL A 680 14.06 -24.40 -28.37
C VAL A 680 13.77 -25.77 -28.97
N TYR A 681 13.87 -26.86 -28.22
CA TYR A 681 13.57 -28.20 -28.73
C TYR A 681 12.10 -28.56 -28.51
N SER A 682 11.40 -28.80 -29.62
CA SER A 682 9.99 -29.19 -29.62
C SER A 682 9.69 -30.36 -30.55
N TYR A 683 8.59 -31.05 -30.27
CA TYR A 683 7.99 -32.07 -31.14
C TYR A 683 6.48 -31.83 -31.20
N ASN A 684 5.89 -31.79 -32.41
CA ASN A 684 4.49 -31.39 -32.63
C ASN A 684 4.08 -30.07 -31.91
N SER A 685 5.01 -29.12 -31.82
CA SER A 685 4.90 -27.84 -31.08
C SER A 685 4.84 -27.94 -29.54
N GLU A 686 4.99 -29.13 -28.95
CA GLU A 686 5.15 -29.31 -27.50
C GLU A 686 6.64 -29.31 -27.12
N ILE A 687 7.00 -28.67 -26.00
CA ILE A 687 8.38 -28.59 -25.51
C ILE A 687 8.81 -29.95 -24.94
N ILE A 688 9.94 -30.46 -25.40
CA ILE A 688 10.46 -31.76 -24.97
C ILE A 688 11.07 -31.64 -23.57
N ARG A 689 10.55 -32.43 -22.62
CA ARG A 689 10.98 -32.45 -21.20
C ARG A 689 11.48 -33.81 -20.70
N ASP A 690 11.40 -34.85 -21.53
CA ASP A 690 11.62 -36.24 -21.11
C ASP A 690 12.53 -36.96 -22.11
N SER A 691 13.75 -37.33 -21.69
CA SER A 691 14.71 -38.04 -22.54
C SER A 691 14.65 -39.58 -22.41
N ARG A 692 13.78 -40.09 -21.53
CA ARG A 692 13.67 -41.53 -21.25
C ARG A 692 13.17 -42.31 -22.48
N ILE A 693 13.42 -43.62 -22.46
CA ILE A 693 13.08 -44.53 -23.56
C ILE A 693 11.58 -44.48 -23.95
N GLU A 694 10.68 -44.19 -23.02
CA GLU A 694 9.24 -44.05 -23.27
C GLU A 694 8.87 -42.87 -24.20
N ASN A 695 9.73 -41.84 -24.30
CA ASN A 695 9.50 -40.64 -25.09
C ASN A 695 10.43 -40.52 -26.31
N GLU A 696 11.12 -41.61 -26.69
CA GLU A 696 12.23 -41.54 -27.64
C GLU A 696 11.86 -40.98 -29.02
N THR A 697 10.65 -41.26 -29.52
CA THR A 697 10.19 -40.76 -30.81
C THR A 697 10.13 -39.23 -30.86
N ALA A 698 9.79 -38.57 -29.75
CA ALA A 698 9.74 -37.11 -29.67
C ALA A 698 11.15 -36.50 -29.64
N CYS A 699 12.08 -37.13 -28.91
CA CYS A 699 13.47 -36.71 -28.83
C CYS A 699 14.21 -36.87 -30.16
N ASP A 700 14.13 -38.05 -30.80
CA ASP A 700 14.86 -38.32 -32.05
C ASP A 700 14.30 -37.49 -33.21
N SER A 701 13.00 -37.19 -33.17
CA SER A 701 12.30 -36.30 -34.10
C SER A 701 12.32 -34.82 -33.69
N ALA A 702 13.12 -34.44 -32.69
CA ALA A 702 13.15 -33.07 -32.18
C ALA A 702 13.54 -32.06 -33.27
N VAL A 703 12.81 -30.95 -33.30
CA VAL A 703 13.12 -29.76 -34.11
C VAL A 703 13.59 -28.65 -33.18
N CYS A 704 14.71 -28.01 -33.51
CA CYS A 704 15.17 -26.80 -32.86
C CYS A 704 14.49 -25.57 -33.49
N ASP A 705 13.90 -24.69 -32.68
CA ASP A 705 13.46 -23.36 -33.13
C ASP A 705 14.61 -22.36 -32.96
N TRP A 706 15.42 -22.23 -34.02
CA TRP A 706 16.56 -21.32 -34.09
C TRP A 706 16.20 -19.84 -33.99
N SER A 707 14.90 -19.49 -34.07
CA SER A 707 14.38 -18.13 -34.14
C SER A 707 13.90 -17.54 -32.80
N LYS A 708 13.90 -18.33 -31.71
CA LYS A 708 13.66 -17.84 -30.34
C LYS A 708 14.79 -16.91 -29.87
N ASP A 709 14.57 -16.24 -28.73
CA ASP A 709 15.49 -15.30 -28.06
C ASP A 709 16.77 -15.95 -27.48
N GLY A 710 17.45 -16.76 -28.30
CA GLY A 710 18.66 -17.49 -27.95
C GLY A 710 18.46 -18.41 -26.75
N GLY A 711 17.51 -19.35 -26.78
CA GLY A 711 17.56 -20.49 -25.85
C GLY A 711 18.82 -21.33 -26.08
N TYR A 712 19.22 -22.13 -25.09
CA TYR A 712 20.36 -23.03 -25.24
C TYR A 712 20.01 -24.20 -26.15
N ARG A 713 20.95 -24.58 -27.00
CA ARG A 713 20.91 -25.73 -27.91
C ARG A 713 22.28 -26.36 -28.02
N LEU A 714 22.37 -27.52 -28.66
CA LEU A 714 23.61 -27.97 -29.27
C LEU A 714 24.00 -27.05 -30.45
N PRO A 715 25.29 -26.90 -30.78
CA PRO A 715 25.71 -26.25 -32.02
C PRO A 715 25.27 -27.07 -33.24
N SER A 716 25.06 -26.40 -34.38
CA SER A 716 25.20 -27.08 -35.68
C SER A 716 26.65 -27.51 -35.91
N GLU A 717 26.86 -28.51 -36.76
CA GLU A 717 28.19 -28.94 -37.18
C GLU A 717 28.98 -27.78 -37.83
N GLY A 718 28.28 -26.92 -38.57
CA GLY A 718 28.85 -25.73 -39.21
C GLY A 718 29.32 -24.68 -38.20
N GLU A 719 28.48 -24.35 -37.20
CA GLU A 719 28.88 -23.47 -36.09
C GLU A 719 30.07 -24.04 -35.31
N TRP A 720 30.06 -25.34 -35.03
CA TRP A 720 31.14 -26.01 -34.30
C TRP A 720 32.47 -25.91 -35.06
N GLU A 721 32.49 -26.31 -36.33
CA GLU A 721 33.73 -26.28 -37.13
C GLU A 721 34.19 -24.84 -37.37
N TYR A 722 33.28 -23.89 -37.60
CA TYR A 722 33.61 -22.48 -37.77
C TYR A 722 34.27 -21.89 -36.51
N ALA A 723 33.77 -22.24 -35.31
CA ALA A 723 34.37 -21.84 -34.04
C ALA A 723 35.73 -22.51 -33.80
N ALA A 724 35.82 -23.82 -33.99
CA ALA A 724 37.05 -24.60 -33.82
C ALA A 724 38.18 -24.09 -34.74
N ARG A 725 37.80 -23.64 -35.95
CA ARG A 725 38.72 -23.10 -36.97
C ARG A 725 38.92 -21.59 -36.90
N ASN A 726 38.64 -20.92 -35.76
CA ASN A 726 38.78 -19.46 -35.62
C ASN A 726 38.13 -18.70 -36.81
N LYS A 727 36.82 -18.88 -36.98
CA LYS A 727 36.03 -18.33 -38.11
C LYS A 727 36.47 -18.85 -39.49
N GLY A 728 36.89 -20.13 -39.54
CA GLY A 728 37.35 -20.81 -40.76
C GLY A 728 38.79 -20.48 -41.21
N ALA A 729 39.57 -19.75 -40.40
CA ALA A 729 40.96 -19.40 -40.69
C ALA A 729 41.96 -20.55 -40.44
N THR A 730 41.70 -21.43 -39.47
CA THR A 730 42.59 -22.55 -39.15
C THR A 730 42.59 -23.58 -40.30
N PRO A 731 43.76 -24.09 -40.73
CA PRO A 731 43.85 -25.14 -41.74
C PRO A 731 43.18 -26.46 -41.32
N TYR A 732 42.89 -27.30 -42.31
CA TYR A 732 42.53 -28.71 -42.08
C TYR A 732 43.68 -29.47 -41.41
N TYR A 733 43.37 -30.50 -40.61
CA TYR A 733 44.34 -31.34 -39.91
C TYR A 733 45.22 -30.59 -38.90
N TYR A 734 44.60 -29.67 -38.16
CA TYR A 734 45.16 -28.96 -37.00
C TYR A 734 44.21 -29.16 -35.81
N ALA A 735 44.71 -29.16 -34.57
CA ALA A 735 43.86 -28.99 -33.40
C ALA A 735 43.44 -27.51 -33.25
N SER A 736 42.30 -27.25 -32.61
CA SER A 736 41.77 -25.90 -32.41
C SER A 736 42.78 -25.03 -31.63
N GLY A 737 43.24 -23.94 -32.24
CA GLY A 737 44.26 -23.04 -31.68
C GLY A 737 45.71 -23.53 -31.81
N ALA A 738 45.97 -24.71 -32.38
CA ALA A 738 47.34 -25.22 -32.54
C ALA A 738 48.17 -24.36 -33.51
N SER A 739 49.45 -24.15 -33.16
CA SER A 739 50.38 -23.34 -33.96
C SER A 739 51.01 -24.09 -35.15
N ASP A 740 50.77 -25.39 -35.28
CA ASP A 740 51.29 -26.27 -36.34
C ASP A 740 50.37 -27.50 -36.53
N TYR A 741 50.60 -28.25 -37.62
CA TYR A 741 49.86 -29.43 -38.05
C TYR A 741 49.75 -30.51 -36.96
N ILE A 742 48.66 -31.28 -36.97
CA ILE A 742 48.22 -32.17 -35.88
C ILE A 742 49.25 -33.19 -35.35
N HIS A 743 50.14 -33.71 -36.21
CA HIS A 743 51.25 -34.59 -35.78
C HIS A 743 52.41 -33.86 -35.07
N ASN A 744 52.44 -32.53 -35.03
CA ASN A 744 53.36 -31.79 -34.16
C ASN A 744 52.86 -31.89 -32.71
N LEU A 745 53.22 -33.00 -32.06
CA LEU A 745 52.84 -33.33 -30.69
C LEU A 745 53.29 -32.30 -29.64
N VAL A 746 54.07 -31.27 -29.97
CA VAL A 746 54.28 -30.12 -29.09
C VAL A 746 53.09 -29.18 -29.21
N ALA A 747 52.85 -28.62 -30.40
CA ALA A 747 51.75 -27.69 -30.67
C ALA A 747 50.38 -28.27 -30.31
N THR A 748 50.13 -29.56 -30.61
CA THR A 748 48.87 -30.24 -30.27
C THR A 748 48.71 -30.43 -28.76
N LYS A 749 49.79 -30.69 -28.00
CA LYS A 749 49.72 -30.88 -26.53
C LYS A 749 49.60 -29.58 -25.74
N ASP A 750 49.85 -28.43 -26.38
CA ASP A 750 49.60 -27.11 -25.80
C ASP A 750 48.12 -26.74 -25.77
N VAL A 751 47.30 -27.28 -26.70
CA VAL A 751 45.87 -26.94 -26.86
C VAL A 751 44.88 -28.06 -26.54
N ALA A 752 45.29 -29.33 -26.58
CA ALA A 752 44.38 -30.49 -26.47
C ALA A 752 44.77 -31.47 -25.35
N TRP A 753 43.76 -32.12 -24.75
CA TRP A 753 43.93 -33.33 -23.92
C TRP A 753 43.52 -34.57 -24.72
N PHE A 754 44.47 -35.43 -25.07
CA PHE A 754 44.25 -36.62 -25.92
C PHE A 754 45.18 -37.76 -25.49
N GLY A 755 45.11 -38.93 -26.15
CA GLY A 755 45.74 -40.17 -25.69
C GLY A 755 47.23 -40.07 -25.33
N ASP A 756 47.99 -39.17 -25.98
CA ASP A 756 49.42 -38.99 -25.73
C ASP A 756 49.77 -38.05 -24.55
N ASN A 757 48.79 -37.39 -23.90
CA ASN A 757 49.03 -36.49 -22.78
C ASN A 757 47.98 -36.51 -21.65
N SER A 758 46.79 -37.07 -21.90
CA SER A 758 45.69 -37.15 -20.92
C SER A 758 45.97 -38.11 -19.75
N ASN A 759 46.91 -39.05 -19.93
CA ASN A 759 47.13 -40.22 -19.07
C ASN A 759 45.91 -41.17 -18.99
N GLY A 760 44.98 -41.08 -19.95
CA GLY A 760 43.78 -41.92 -19.98
C GLY A 760 42.65 -41.43 -19.06
N VAL A 761 42.65 -40.15 -18.68
CA VAL A 761 41.56 -39.49 -17.94
C VAL A 761 41.15 -38.16 -18.58
N THR A 762 39.91 -37.72 -18.33
CA THR A 762 39.46 -36.34 -18.56
C THR A 762 40.17 -35.36 -17.62
N HIS A 763 40.19 -34.08 -17.98
CA HIS A 763 40.79 -33.01 -17.19
C HIS A 763 39.80 -31.87 -16.94
N LEU A 764 40.13 -31.02 -15.96
CA LEU A 764 39.48 -29.73 -15.73
C LEU A 764 39.40 -28.95 -17.05
N VAL A 765 38.21 -28.47 -17.39
CA VAL A 765 38.01 -27.63 -18.58
C VAL A 765 38.88 -26.36 -18.48
N GLY A 766 39.35 -25.85 -19.61
CA GLY A 766 40.12 -24.62 -19.67
C GLY A 766 41.58 -24.71 -19.24
N THR A 767 42.11 -25.91 -18.99
CA THR A 767 43.50 -26.13 -18.56
C THR A 767 44.54 -26.19 -19.68
N LYS A 768 44.09 -26.08 -20.94
CA LYS A 768 44.93 -25.91 -22.14
C LYS A 768 44.90 -24.48 -22.65
N ASN A 769 45.76 -24.17 -23.62
CA ASN A 769 45.65 -22.91 -24.35
C ASN A 769 44.37 -22.92 -25.20
N PRO A 770 43.57 -21.85 -25.22
CA PRO A 770 42.40 -21.75 -26.09
C PRO A 770 42.80 -21.43 -27.54
N ASN A 771 41.84 -21.50 -28.44
CA ASN A 771 41.97 -20.83 -29.74
C ASN A 771 41.84 -19.31 -29.64
N GLU A 772 42.01 -18.61 -30.75
CA GLU A 772 42.04 -17.14 -30.79
C GLU A 772 40.66 -16.47 -30.58
N LEU A 773 39.58 -17.27 -30.48
CA LEU A 773 38.28 -16.83 -29.99
C LEU A 773 38.16 -16.94 -28.45
N SER A 774 39.22 -17.36 -27.77
CA SER A 774 39.25 -17.70 -26.33
C SER A 774 38.36 -18.89 -25.95
N ILE A 775 38.12 -19.81 -26.88
CA ILE A 775 37.36 -21.04 -26.68
C ILE A 775 38.33 -22.19 -26.41
N TYR A 776 38.06 -22.98 -25.38
CA TYR A 776 38.90 -24.06 -24.88
C TYR A 776 38.31 -25.43 -25.25
N ASP A 777 39.17 -26.45 -25.24
CA ASP A 777 38.82 -27.88 -25.29
C ASP A 777 38.04 -28.34 -26.55
N MET A 778 37.91 -27.50 -27.58
CA MET A 778 37.39 -27.84 -28.92
C MET A 778 38.20 -28.94 -29.66
N SER A 779 39.26 -29.45 -29.04
CA SER A 779 40.08 -30.57 -29.50
C SER A 779 40.51 -31.38 -28.29
N GLY A 780 40.07 -32.64 -28.20
CA GLY A 780 40.33 -33.51 -27.07
C GLY A 780 39.34 -33.32 -25.91
N ASN A 781 39.76 -33.74 -24.70
CA ASN A 781 38.96 -33.88 -23.48
C ASN A 781 37.72 -34.77 -23.65
N VAL A 782 36.56 -34.32 -24.14
CA VAL A 782 35.47 -35.20 -24.59
C VAL A 782 34.92 -34.86 -25.98
N TYR A 783 34.41 -35.89 -26.69
CA TYR A 783 33.67 -35.68 -27.93
C TYR A 783 32.45 -34.81 -27.65
N GLU A 784 32.14 -33.89 -28.57
CA GLU A 784 31.05 -32.95 -28.43
C GLU A 784 29.91 -33.24 -29.40
N MET A 785 28.69 -33.37 -28.88
CA MET A 785 27.48 -33.54 -29.68
C MET A 785 27.09 -32.27 -30.45
N CYS A 786 26.80 -32.43 -31.74
CA CYS A 786 26.15 -31.43 -32.58
C CYS A 786 24.66 -31.77 -32.79
N TYR A 787 23.88 -30.82 -33.32
CA TYR A 787 22.47 -31.04 -33.71
C TYR A 787 22.31 -31.83 -35.03
N ASP A 788 23.27 -31.69 -35.94
CA ASP A 788 23.26 -32.31 -37.27
C ASP A 788 23.19 -33.84 -37.21
N ARG A 789 22.43 -34.40 -38.16
CA ARG A 789 22.02 -35.82 -38.20
C ARG A 789 22.27 -36.47 -39.58
N THR A 790 23.34 -36.07 -40.27
CA THR A 790 23.63 -36.50 -41.65
C THR A 790 25.10 -36.74 -41.94
N TRP A 791 25.43 -37.90 -42.52
CA TRP A 791 26.79 -38.18 -42.96
C TRP A 791 27.20 -37.42 -44.23
N ASN A 792 26.24 -37.05 -45.09
CA ASN A 792 26.55 -36.39 -46.36
C ASN A 792 26.45 -34.86 -46.24
N TYR A 793 27.50 -34.15 -46.64
CA TYR A 793 27.48 -32.70 -46.85
C TYR A 793 26.63 -32.34 -48.08
N PRO A 794 25.92 -31.20 -48.07
CA PRO A 794 25.07 -30.78 -49.18
C PRO A 794 25.87 -30.07 -50.29
N ASN A 795 25.48 -30.28 -51.55
CA ASN A 795 26.13 -29.61 -52.69
C ASN A 795 25.55 -28.20 -52.90
N GLY A 796 26.33 -27.15 -52.64
CA GLY A 796 25.94 -25.76 -52.95
C GLY A 796 26.55 -24.71 -52.03
N ILE A 797 25.92 -23.53 -52.02
CA ILE A 797 26.12 -22.46 -51.03
C ILE A 797 24.92 -22.50 -50.09
N PHE A 798 25.17 -22.60 -48.79
CA PHE A 798 24.13 -22.61 -47.75
C PHE A 798 24.36 -21.51 -46.72
N ILE A 799 23.28 -21.14 -46.02
CA ILE A 799 23.29 -20.16 -44.94
C ILE A 799 22.54 -20.79 -43.78
N ASP A 800 23.20 -20.91 -42.61
CA ASP A 800 22.71 -21.65 -41.43
C ASP A 800 22.10 -23.02 -41.78
N TYR A 801 22.92 -23.91 -42.36
CA TYR A 801 22.52 -25.28 -42.67
C TYR A 801 22.38 -26.11 -41.39
N GLU A 802 21.14 -26.32 -40.97
CA GLU A 802 20.72 -27.06 -39.76
C GLU A 802 20.89 -28.59 -39.85
N GLY A 803 21.59 -29.09 -40.87
CA GLY A 803 21.69 -30.52 -41.17
C GLY A 803 20.45 -31.12 -41.84
N ASN A 804 20.47 -32.45 -42.00
CA ASN A 804 19.30 -33.25 -42.39
C ASN A 804 19.00 -34.22 -41.23
N ILE A 805 17.74 -34.26 -40.78
CA ILE A 805 17.32 -34.81 -39.48
C ILE A 805 17.12 -36.33 -39.42
N ILE A 806 17.60 -37.08 -40.42
CA ILE A 806 17.12 -38.45 -40.73
C ILE A 806 18.04 -39.58 -40.18
N ASN A 807 19.24 -39.27 -39.69
CA ASN A 807 20.23 -40.28 -39.26
C ASN A 807 20.80 -39.96 -37.87
N ASN A 808 21.89 -40.67 -37.51
CA ASN A 808 22.67 -40.49 -36.29
C ASN A 808 23.18 -39.05 -36.09
N PRO A 809 23.12 -38.49 -34.86
CA PRO A 809 23.81 -37.28 -34.48
C PRO A 809 25.32 -37.29 -34.75
N ILE A 810 25.84 -36.17 -35.24
CA ILE A 810 27.27 -35.94 -35.44
C ILE A 810 27.95 -35.56 -34.12
N ILE A 811 29.17 -36.06 -33.93
CA ILE A 811 30.08 -35.68 -32.84
C ILE A 811 31.41 -35.16 -33.39
N ARG A 812 32.00 -34.18 -32.71
CA ARG A 812 33.24 -33.47 -33.11
C ARG A 812 34.25 -33.38 -31.96
N GLY A 813 35.45 -32.86 -32.23
CA GLY A 813 36.48 -32.55 -31.24
C GLY A 813 37.40 -33.70 -30.82
N GLY A 814 36.97 -34.96 -30.94
CA GLY A 814 37.71 -36.10 -30.39
C GLY A 814 37.69 -36.11 -28.85
N SER A 815 38.51 -36.93 -28.19
CA SER A 815 38.47 -37.05 -26.72
C SER A 815 39.84 -37.35 -26.10
N TYR A 816 39.89 -37.34 -24.76
CA TYR A 816 41.05 -37.68 -23.95
C TYR A 816 41.65 -39.06 -24.29
N SER A 817 40.85 -39.97 -24.86
CA SER A 817 41.24 -41.34 -25.18
C SER A 817 41.68 -41.55 -26.63
N MET A 818 41.52 -40.53 -27.49
CA MET A 818 41.76 -40.63 -28.93
C MET A 818 43.20 -40.31 -29.33
N GLY A 819 43.64 -40.85 -30.47
CA GLY A 819 44.88 -40.43 -31.14
C GLY A 819 44.75 -39.04 -31.78
N CYS A 820 45.87 -38.40 -32.12
CA CYS A 820 45.88 -37.03 -32.63
C CYS A 820 45.02 -36.83 -33.89
N ASP A 821 44.95 -37.82 -34.78
CA ASP A 821 44.19 -37.78 -36.04
C ASP A 821 42.65 -37.77 -35.88
N LEU A 822 42.16 -37.83 -34.63
CA LEU A 822 40.73 -37.84 -34.30
C LEU A 822 40.29 -36.62 -33.47
N ILE A 823 41.22 -35.71 -33.14
CA ILE A 823 40.93 -34.45 -32.41
C ILE A 823 41.10 -33.19 -33.28
N ASP A 824 41.35 -33.34 -34.58
CA ASP A 824 41.50 -32.20 -35.48
C ASP A 824 40.15 -31.54 -35.84
N VAL A 825 40.21 -30.26 -36.20
CA VAL A 825 39.05 -29.39 -36.42
C VAL A 825 38.10 -29.80 -37.56
N CYS A 826 38.54 -30.60 -38.53
CA CYS A 826 37.68 -31.14 -39.60
C CYS A 826 37.35 -32.63 -39.42
N CYS A 827 38.00 -33.32 -38.49
CA CYS A 827 37.67 -34.69 -38.15
C CYS A 827 36.27 -34.79 -37.51
N ARG A 828 35.56 -35.88 -37.84
CA ARG A 828 34.10 -35.99 -37.71
C ARG A 828 33.67 -37.43 -37.56
N ASN A 829 32.78 -37.67 -36.62
CA ASN A 829 32.28 -39.01 -36.29
C ASN A 829 30.76 -38.92 -35.99
N ASP A 830 30.09 -40.05 -35.80
CA ASP A 830 28.66 -40.10 -35.46
C ASP A 830 28.37 -41.00 -34.24
N THR A 831 27.19 -40.83 -33.63
CA THR A 831 26.72 -41.63 -32.49
C THR A 831 25.22 -41.90 -32.58
N PHE A 832 24.72 -42.92 -31.88
CA PHE A 832 23.28 -43.15 -31.78
C PHE A 832 22.67 -42.28 -30.67
N PHE A 833 21.43 -41.83 -30.84
CA PHE A 833 20.71 -40.93 -29.92
C PHE A 833 20.76 -41.32 -28.44
N SER A 834 20.77 -42.63 -28.15
CA SER A 834 20.73 -43.22 -26.81
C SER A 834 22.10 -43.69 -26.28
N ILE A 835 23.18 -43.55 -27.05
CA ILE A 835 24.52 -43.96 -26.60
C ILE A 835 25.08 -42.98 -25.58
N ILE A 836 25.74 -43.55 -24.58
CA ILE A 836 26.50 -42.85 -23.54
C ILE A 836 27.93 -43.40 -23.55
N SER A 837 28.93 -42.54 -23.33
CA SER A 837 30.33 -42.95 -23.15
C SER A 837 31.02 -42.12 -22.06
N ASN A 838 32.12 -42.64 -21.54
CA ASN A 838 32.99 -41.94 -20.59
C ASN A 838 33.82 -40.82 -21.24
N ASP A 839 33.82 -40.73 -22.56
CA ASP A 839 34.59 -39.79 -23.37
C ASP A 839 33.71 -38.95 -24.32
N LEU A 840 32.41 -38.91 -24.05
CA LEU A 840 31.38 -38.21 -24.83
C LEU A 840 30.58 -37.28 -23.91
N GLY A 841 30.52 -35.99 -24.28
CA GLY A 841 29.75 -34.94 -23.63
C GLY A 841 29.24 -33.93 -24.68
N PHE A 842 29.13 -32.66 -24.30
CA PHE A 842 28.67 -31.60 -25.19
C PHE A 842 29.07 -30.21 -24.69
N ARG A 843 29.01 -29.21 -25.59
CA ARG A 843 28.88 -27.80 -25.23
C ARG A 843 27.58 -27.23 -25.81
N VAL A 844 27.14 -26.10 -25.27
CA VAL A 844 25.94 -25.41 -25.74
C VAL A 844 26.28 -24.26 -26.70
N ALA A 845 25.38 -24.02 -27.64
CA ALA A 845 25.30 -22.82 -28.45
C ALA A 845 24.01 -22.05 -28.15
N ARG A 846 23.97 -20.80 -28.57
CA ARG A 846 22.77 -19.94 -28.62
C ARG A 846 22.80 -19.23 -29.96
N SER A 847 21.65 -19.16 -30.65
CA SER A 847 21.52 -18.28 -31.83
C SER A 847 21.81 -16.84 -31.40
N GLY A 848 22.64 -16.13 -32.16
CA GLY A 848 22.85 -14.70 -31.96
C GLY A 848 21.67 -13.91 -32.52
N THR A 849 21.66 -12.60 -32.27
CA THR A 849 20.65 -11.70 -32.84
C THR A 849 20.93 -11.49 -34.32
N ARG A 850 20.55 -12.45 -35.16
CA ARG A 850 20.55 -12.37 -36.63
C ARG A 850 19.41 -11.46 -37.10
N THR A 851 19.39 -10.23 -36.62
CA THR A 851 18.32 -9.25 -36.83
C THR A 851 18.26 -8.89 -38.32
N PRO A 852 17.16 -9.18 -39.04
CA PRO A 852 16.92 -8.57 -40.34
C PRO A 852 16.88 -7.05 -40.13
N LYS A 853 17.56 -6.25 -40.95
CA LYS A 853 17.60 -4.80 -40.67
C LYS A 853 16.18 -4.25 -40.66
N GLU A 854 15.82 -3.64 -39.55
CA GLU A 854 14.52 -3.01 -39.38
C GLU A 854 14.39 -1.79 -40.30
N VAL A 855 13.17 -1.29 -40.46
CA VAL A 855 12.98 0.05 -41.02
C VAL A 855 13.71 1.04 -40.13
N THR A 856 14.68 1.80 -40.64
CA THR A 856 15.63 2.55 -39.79
C THR A 856 15.00 3.75 -39.06
N SER A 857 13.73 4.02 -39.31
CA SER A 857 12.87 4.91 -38.55
C SER A 857 11.41 4.54 -38.79
N LEU A 858 10.55 4.67 -37.78
CA LEU A 858 9.09 4.75 -37.93
C LEU A 858 8.58 6.01 -37.22
N ALA A 859 8.06 6.95 -38.00
CA ALA A 859 7.42 8.16 -37.50
C ALA A 859 5.90 8.04 -37.69
N ILE A 860 5.13 8.21 -36.62
CA ILE A 860 3.68 8.35 -36.71
C ILE A 860 3.32 9.81 -36.41
N THR A 861 2.61 10.44 -37.34
CA THR A 861 2.03 11.77 -37.16
C THR A 861 0.52 11.70 -37.24
N SER A 862 -0.18 12.37 -36.33
CA SER A 862 -1.65 12.49 -36.40
C SER A 862 -2.04 13.92 -36.75
N SER A 863 -2.86 14.08 -37.78
CA SER A 863 -3.35 15.39 -38.24
C SER A 863 -4.81 15.27 -38.68
N GLY A 864 -5.69 16.00 -37.99
CA GLY A 864 -7.14 15.86 -38.14
C GLY A 864 -7.60 14.42 -37.90
N ASN A 865 -8.30 13.84 -38.87
CA ASN A 865 -8.78 12.45 -38.82
C ASN A 865 -7.78 11.44 -39.42
N THR A 866 -6.58 11.85 -39.83
CA THR A 866 -5.58 10.99 -40.45
C THR A 866 -4.43 10.71 -39.49
N ILE A 867 -4.02 9.45 -39.42
CA ILE A 867 -2.79 9.00 -38.78
C ILE A 867 -1.85 8.52 -39.91
N THR A 868 -0.79 9.27 -40.18
CA THR A 868 0.21 8.94 -41.19
C THR A 868 1.37 8.23 -40.51
N ALA A 869 1.62 6.97 -40.88
CA ALA A 869 2.84 6.26 -40.55
C ALA A 869 3.82 6.38 -41.72
N THR A 870 5.06 6.76 -41.44
CA THR A 870 6.14 6.96 -42.43
C THR A 870 7.38 6.24 -41.94
N TRP A 871 8.06 5.50 -42.82
CA TRP A 871 9.23 4.69 -42.49
C TRP A 871 10.35 4.80 -43.52
N THR A 872 11.57 4.46 -43.11
CA THR A 872 12.75 4.38 -43.98
C THR A 872 13.07 2.92 -44.27
N GLU A 873 13.18 2.53 -45.54
CA GLU A 873 13.41 1.13 -45.92
C GLU A 873 14.81 0.62 -45.51
N PRO A 874 14.96 -0.70 -45.23
CA PRO A 874 16.26 -1.30 -44.96
C PRO A 874 17.21 -1.23 -46.16
N SER A 875 18.51 -1.10 -45.89
CA SER A 875 19.56 -1.06 -46.94
C SER A 875 19.83 -2.42 -47.60
N ASP A 876 19.01 -3.43 -47.37
CA ASP A 876 19.30 -4.82 -47.73
C ASP A 876 18.93 -5.12 -49.19
N ALA A 877 19.81 -5.87 -49.85
CA ALA A 877 19.67 -6.24 -51.26
C ALA A 877 18.47 -7.17 -51.50
N ASP A 878 18.10 -7.97 -50.49
CA ASP A 878 17.05 -9.00 -50.55
C ASP A 878 15.76 -8.64 -49.79
N PHE A 879 15.66 -7.41 -49.26
CA PHE A 879 14.41 -6.83 -48.74
C PHE A 879 13.40 -6.60 -49.87
N THR A 880 12.14 -6.99 -49.67
CA THR A 880 11.07 -7.03 -50.69
C THR A 880 9.87 -6.12 -50.42
N GLY A 881 9.67 -5.65 -49.19
CA GLY A 881 8.52 -4.84 -48.78
C GLY A 881 8.25 -4.93 -47.28
N VAL A 882 7.08 -4.46 -46.83
CA VAL A 882 6.69 -4.48 -45.40
C VAL A 882 5.33 -5.12 -45.16
N GLU A 883 5.20 -5.84 -44.04
CA GLU A 883 3.91 -6.19 -43.44
C GLU A 883 3.60 -5.15 -42.37
N ILE A 884 2.51 -4.42 -42.53
CA ILE A 884 2.08 -3.37 -41.61
C ILE A 884 0.88 -3.90 -40.82
N ILE A 885 1.06 -4.10 -39.51
CA ILE A 885 -0.02 -4.41 -38.58
C ILE A 885 -0.40 -3.12 -37.86
N SER A 886 -1.66 -2.70 -37.95
CA SER A 886 -2.17 -1.48 -37.33
C SER A 886 -3.48 -1.70 -36.59
N GLY A 887 -3.69 -0.97 -35.51
CA GLY A 887 -4.93 -1.03 -34.74
C GLY A 887 -4.83 -0.33 -33.39
N TYR A 888 -5.96 -0.27 -32.68
CA TYR A 888 -6.03 0.32 -31.36
C TYR A 888 -5.78 -0.75 -30.29
N GLU A 889 -5.16 -0.37 -29.17
CA GLU A 889 -4.94 -1.26 -28.04
C GLU A 889 -6.28 -1.82 -27.53
N GLY A 890 -6.35 -3.13 -27.32
CA GLY A 890 -7.60 -3.86 -26.98
C GLY A 890 -8.53 -4.21 -28.15
N LEU A 891 -8.29 -3.73 -29.39
CA LEU A 891 -9.13 -4.04 -30.57
C LEU A 891 -8.43 -4.98 -31.58
N THR A 892 -9.24 -5.56 -32.48
CA THR A 892 -8.76 -6.36 -33.61
C THR A 892 -7.88 -5.51 -34.54
N LYS A 893 -6.67 -6.00 -34.84
CA LYS A 893 -5.69 -5.33 -35.70
C LYS A 893 -5.85 -5.74 -37.15
N THR A 894 -5.54 -4.82 -38.06
CA THR A 894 -5.57 -4.99 -39.51
C THR A 894 -4.15 -5.18 -40.04
N THR A 895 -3.93 -6.18 -40.90
CA THR A 895 -2.67 -6.41 -41.60
C THR A 895 -2.76 -5.92 -43.05
N ILE A 896 -1.74 -5.19 -43.50
CA ILE A 896 -1.57 -4.69 -44.87
C ILE A 896 -0.19 -5.13 -45.38
N LEU A 897 -0.05 -5.43 -46.66
CA LEU A 897 1.21 -5.79 -47.30
C LEU A 897 1.57 -4.74 -48.35
N GLU A 898 2.72 -4.08 -48.20
CA GLU A 898 3.21 -3.06 -49.14
C GLU A 898 4.56 -3.49 -49.74
N PRO A 899 4.82 -3.25 -51.04
CA PRO A 899 6.06 -3.61 -51.71
C PRO A 899 7.20 -2.60 -51.47
N LYS A 900 8.45 -3.02 -51.73
CA LYS A 900 9.63 -2.15 -51.75
C LYS A 900 9.40 -0.91 -52.62
N GLY A 901 9.72 0.26 -52.09
CA GLY A 901 9.44 1.58 -52.67
C GLY A 901 8.27 2.33 -52.02
N VAL A 902 7.50 1.68 -51.14
CA VAL A 902 6.45 2.35 -50.34
C VAL A 902 7.01 2.68 -48.96
N THR A 903 6.95 3.96 -48.59
CA THR A 903 7.54 4.51 -47.35
C THR A 903 6.55 5.24 -46.44
N SER A 904 5.26 5.29 -46.80
CA SER A 904 4.23 5.85 -45.94
C SER A 904 2.84 5.29 -46.23
N ILE A 905 1.98 5.26 -45.22
CA ILE A 905 0.57 4.87 -45.31
C ILE A 905 -0.30 5.73 -44.39
N ASN A 906 -1.56 5.94 -44.78
CA ASN A 906 -2.53 6.75 -44.04
C ASN A 906 -3.64 5.87 -43.46
N PHE A 907 -3.84 5.94 -42.15
CA PHE A 907 -4.96 5.33 -41.43
C PHE A 907 -5.98 6.39 -41.01
N THR A 908 -7.23 5.97 -40.82
CA THR A 908 -8.29 6.81 -40.25
C THR A 908 -8.28 6.72 -38.72
N LYS A 909 -8.40 7.86 -38.03
CA LYS A 909 -8.45 7.94 -36.55
C LYS A 909 -9.75 7.33 -35.99
N GLY A 910 -9.65 6.62 -34.87
CA GLY A 910 -10.70 5.80 -34.25
C GLY A 910 -10.57 5.71 -32.71
N MET A 911 -11.13 4.65 -32.11
CA MET A 911 -11.28 4.47 -30.64
C MET A 911 -10.19 3.59 -30.02
N GLY A 912 -9.59 4.06 -28.92
CA GLY A 912 -8.76 3.30 -27.98
C GLY A 912 -7.78 4.22 -27.24
N GLU A 913 -7.13 3.75 -26.17
CA GLU A 913 -6.15 4.53 -25.39
C GLU A 913 -4.84 4.79 -26.15
N ARG A 914 -4.52 3.92 -27.11
CA ARG A 914 -3.32 3.98 -27.92
C ARG A 914 -3.59 3.44 -29.32
N PHE A 915 -3.01 4.08 -30.33
CA PHE A 915 -2.94 3.51 -31.68
C PHE A 915 -1.53 2.96 -31.92
N GLU A 916 -1.48 1.69 -32.27
CA GLU A 916 -0.26 0.94 -32.51
C GLU A 916 -0.08 0.74 -34.01
N VAL A 917 1.11 1.07 -34.53
CA VAL A 917 1.55 0.59 -35.84
C VAL A 917 2.85 -0.18 -35.65
N THR A 918 2.83 -1.42 -36.09
CA THR A 918 3.99 -2.31 -36.22
C THR A 918 4.29 -2.44 -37.71
N VAL A 919 5.49 -2.04 -38.12
CA VAL A 919 6.00 -2.29 -39.47
C VAL A 919 7.04 -3.41 -39.39
N LYS A 920 6.78 -4.54 -40.05
CA LYS A 920 7.73 -5.66 -40.20
C LYS A 920 8.39 -5.61 -41.58
N THR A 921 9.65 -6.01 -41.67
CA THR A 921 10.39 -6.11 -42.94
C THR A 921 10.22 -7.50 -43.58
N MET A 922 9.95 -7.53 -44.89
CA MET A 922 9.82 -8.75 -45.69
C MET A 922 11.04 -8.95 -46.61
N TYR A 923 11.36 -10.21 -46.90
CA TYR A 923 12.56 -10.62 -47.64
C TYR A 923 12.26 -11.79 -48.60
N THR A 924 13.19 -12.10 -49.51
CA THR A 924 13.10 -13.31 -50.36
C THR A 924 13.53 -14.59 -49.63
N GLY A 925 12.83 -15.71 -49.90
CA GLY A 925 13.14 -17.03 -49.36
C GLY A 925 12.32 -17.38 -48.11
N ASP A 926 12.59 -18.52 -47.48
CA ASP A 926 11.88 -19.01 -46.28
C ASP A 926 12.23 -18.23 -44.98
N ARG A 927 12.66 -16.97 -45.10
CA ARG A 927 12.75 -15.99 -44.00
C ARG A 927 11.35 -15.58 -43.55
N LYS A 928 10.62 -16.51 -42.92
CA LYS A 928 9.23 -16.34 -42.46
C LYS A 928 9.12 -15.36 -41.27
N SER A 929 9.19 -14.07 -41.58
CA SER A 929 8.54 -12.96 -40.84
C SER A 929 8.61 -12.93 -39.30
N SER A 930 9.65 -13.54 -38.72
CA SER A 930 10.03 -13.43 -37.29
C SER A 930 10.81 -12.15 -36.96
N GLY A 931 10.98 -11.24 -37.94
CA GLY A 931 11.67 -9.96 -37.76
C GLY A 931 11.02 -9.09 -36.69
N LEU A 932 11.87 -8.56 -35.81
CA LEU A 932 11.50 -7.72 -34.67
C LEU A 932 10.78 -6.43 -35.09
N PHE A 933 10.03 -5.84 -34.15
CA PHE A 933 9.03 -4.82 -34.44
C PHE A 933 9.42 -3.43 -33.94
N ILE A 934 9.55 -2.47 -34.85
CA ILE A 934 9.33 -1.07 -34.46
C ILE A 934 7.83 -0.86 -34.29
N LYS A 935 7.36 -1.12 -33.05
CA LYS A 935 6.03 -0.76 -32.56
C LYS A 935 6.04 0.70 -32.11
N HIS A 936 5.80 1.64 -33.02
CA HIS A 936 5.55 3.02 -32.60
C HIS A 936 4.10 3.15 -32.14
N THR A 937 3.91 3.77 -30.97
CA THR A 937 2.61 3.83 -30.29
C THR A 937 2.32 5.27 -29.91
N ILE A 938 1.28 5.86 -30.52
CA ILE A 938 0.83 7.20 -30.15
C ILE A 938 -0.28 7.11 -29.09
N PRO A 939 -0.25 7.92 -28.02
CA PRO A 939 -1.40 8.09 -27.14
C PRO A 939 -2.62 8.57 -27.94
N VAL A 940 -3.77 7.95 -27.67
CA VAL A 940 -5.08 8.37 -28.19
C VAL A 940 -5.97 8.60 -26.98
N GLU A 941 -6.33 9.86 -26.74
CA GLU A 941 -6.72 10.39 -25.42
C GLU A 941 -7.89 9.62 -24.75
N SER A 942 -7.57 8.72 -23.81
CA SER A 942 -8.51 8.16 -22.82
C SER A 942 -7.81 7.85 -21.49
N VAL A 943 -8.61 7.66 -20.43
CA VAL A 943 -8.22 7.93 -19.03
C VAL A 943 -8.87 6.92 -18.07
N VAL A 944 -8.09 6.31 -17.17
CA VAL A 944 -8.59 5.71 -15.93
C VAL A 944 -7.60 5.90 -14.75
N GLN A 945 -7.94 6.74 -13.77
CA GLN A 945 -7.50 6.57 -12.38
C GLN A 945 -8.48 7.25 -11.41
N ALA A 946 -8.73 6.63 -10.25
CA ALA A 946 -9.40 7.15 -9.05
C ALA A 946 -10.45 8.28 -9.25
N ILE A 947 -11.73 7.90 -9.46
CA ILE A 947 -12.85 8.82 -9.75
C ILE A 947 -12.87 10.03 -8.79
N PRO A 948 -12.56 11.24 -9.27
CA PRO A 948 -12.77 12.47 -8.52
C PRO A 948 -14.20 12.98 -8.76
N TYR A 949 -14.88 13.43 -7.71
CA TYR A 949 -16.22 14.06 -7.77
C TYR A 949 -16.25 15.43 -8.49
N ARG A 950 -15.32 15.66 -9.43
CA ARG A 950 -15.10 16.92 -10.18
C ARG A 950 -14.62 16.70 -11.64
N ASP A 951 -14.58 15.46 -12.14
CA ASP A 951 -14.02 15.16 -13.47
C ASP A 951 -14.91 15.67 -14.63
N MET A 952 -14.31 16.44 -15.52
CA MET A 952 -14.94 17.10 -16.66
C MET A 952 -14.15 16.76 -17.93
N ALA A 953 -14.79 16.06 -18.87
CA ALA A 953 -14.23 15.88 -20.21
C ALA A 953 -14.24 17.22 -20.97
N ALA A 954 -13.14 17.53 -21.65
CA ALA A 954 -13.11 18.61 -22.63
C ALA A 954 -13.82 18.15 -23.91
N ILE A 955 -14.76 18.95 -24.41
CA ILE A 955 -15.55 18.68 -25.61
C ILE A 955 -15.11 19.68 -26.70
N PRO A 956 -14.25 19.29 -27.65
CA PRO A 956 -13.78 20.18 -28.70
C PRO A 956 -14.95 20.64 -29.59
N GLY A 957 -15.06 21.95 -29.81
CA GLY A 957 -16.12 22.53 -30.64
C GLY A 957 -16.13 21.98 -32.08
N GLY A 958 -17.23 22.18 -32.79
CA GLY A 958 -17.44 21.66 -34.14
C GLY A 958 -18.86 21.84 -34.63
N THR A 959 -19.15 21.30 -35.81
CA THR A 959 -20.44 21.47 -36.48
C THR A 959 -21.03 20.11 -36.84
N TYR A 960 -22.29 19.87 -36.46
CA TYR A 960 -23.00 18.62 -36.66
C TYR A 960 -24.43 18.85 -37.18
N GLN A 961 -25.17 17.78 -37.46
CA GLN A 961 -26.61 17.82 -37.75
C GLN A 961 -27.38 17.40 -36.50
N GLN A 962 -28.12 18.32 -35.89
CA GLN A 962 -29.04 18.00 -34.80
C GLN A 962 -30.33 17.43 -35.41
N TYR A 963 -30.84 16.30 -34.90
CA TYR A 963 -31.99 15.58 -35.47
C TYR A 963 -32.92 15.01 -34.39
N ASN A 964 -34.24 15.22 -34.51
CA ASN A 964 -35.26 14.78 -33.53
C ASN A 964 -36.25 13.74 -34.07
N GLY A 965 -35.88 12.99 -35.11
CA GLY A 965 -36.79 12.06 -35.78
C GLY A 965 -37.76 12.71 -36.78
N SER A 966 -37.90 14.04 -36.81
CA SER A 966 -38.86 14.75 -37.67
C SER A 966 -38.32 16.00 -38.38
N SER A 967 -37.22 16.57 -37.90
CA SER A 967 -36.58 17.77 -38.45
C SER A 967 -35.08 17.77 -38.14
N ALA A 968 -34.28 18.42 -38.99
CA ALA A 968 -32.85 18.56 -38.82
C ALA A 968 -32.38 19.99 -39.13
N PHE A 969 -31.34 20.46 -38.44
CA PHE A 969 -30.60 21.66 -38.80
C PHE A 969 -29.11 21.51 -38.46
N GLN A 970 -28.26 22.24 -39.17
CA GLN A 970 -26.83 22.26 -38.90
C GLN A 970 -26.52 23.17 -37.72
N HIS A 971 -25.88 22.64 -36.69
CA HIS A 971 -25.57 23.34 -35.46
C HIS A 971 -24.06 23.33 -35.19
N THR A 972 -23.48 24.51 -34.99
CA THR A 972 -22.10 24.69 -34.54
C THR A 972 -22.07 24.92 -33.04
N ILE A 973 -21.23 24.16 -32.33
CA ILE A 973 -21.04 24.25 -30.87
C ILE A 973 -19.61 24.71 -30.60
N THR A 974 -19.44 25.78 -29.83
CA THR A 974 -18.16 26.24 -29.29
C THR A 974 -17.59 25.20 -28.32
N GLY A 975 -16.26 25.11 -28.17
CA GLY A 975 -15.66 24.19 -27.20
C GLY A 975 -16.10 24.48 -25.75
N PHE A 976 -16.34 23.42 -24.98
CA PHE A 976 -16.81 23.48 -23.59
C PHE A 976 -16.25 22.29 -22.79
N GLN A 977 -16.51 22.23 -21.49
CA GLN A 977 -16.25 21.04 -20.66
C GLN A 977 -17.57 20.47 -20.13
N MET A 978 -17.69 19.14 -20.06
CA MET A 978 -18.87 18.42 -19.57
C MET A 978 -18.48 17.40 -18.50
N GLY A 979 -19.28 17.26 -17.45
CA GLY A 979 -19.09 16.22 -16.43
C GLY A 979 -19.07 14.83 -17.06
N ARG A 980 -18.06 14.00 -16.74
CA ARG A 980 -17.97 12.64 -17.28
C ARG A 980 -19.15 11.76 -16.91
N TYR A 981 -19.73 12.04 -15.75
CA TYR A 981 -20.81 11.29 -15.12
C TYR A 981 -21.99 12.22 -14.81
N GLU A 982 -23.12 11.60 -14.49
CA GLU A 982 -24.24 12.23 -13.81
C GLU A 982 -23.79 12.78 -12.43
N ILE A 983 -24.48 13.80 -11.90
CA ILE A 983 -24.22 14.27 -10.53
C ILE A 983 -24.71 13.21 -9.53
N THR A 984 -23.80 12.66 -8.73
CA THR A 984 -24.15 11.68 -7.69
C THR A 984 -24.82 12.32 -6.48
N TYR A 985 -25.53 11.52 -5.69
CA TYR A 985 -26.20 12.03 -4.49
C TYR A 985 -25.22 12.51 -3.40
N GLU A 986 -24.04 11.91 -3.26
CA GLU A 986 -23.00 12.35 -2.32
C GLU A 986 -22.54 13.79 -2.65
N LEU A 987 -22.27 14.06 -3.92
CA LEU A 987 -21.89 15.38 -4.42
C LEU A 987 -23.05 16.38 -4.29
N TRP A 988 -24.28 15.95 -4.64
CA TRP A 988 -25.50 16.75 -4.46
C TRP A 988 -25.67 17.20 -3.01
N TYR A 989 -25.68 16.25 -2.08
CA TYR A 989 -25.89 16.46 -0.64
C TYR A 989 -24.82 17.35 -0.03
N THR A 990 -23.55 17.14 -0.39
CA THR A 990 -22.40 17.93 0.06
C THR A 990 -22.57 19.40 -0.33
N VAL A 991 -22.80 19.68 -1.62
CA VAL A 991 -22.96 21.04 -2.12
C VAL A 991 -24.21 21.69 -1.55
N LYS A 992 -25.34 20.98 -1.49
CA LYS A 992 -26.60 21.50 -0.92
C LYS A 992 -26.48 21.86 0.56
N THR A 993 -25.74 21.07 1.34
CA THR A 993 -25.49 21.34 2.78
C THR A 993 -24.62 22.59 2.97
N TRP A 994 -23.57 22.74 2.15
CA TRP A 994 -22.79 23.98 2.10
C TRP A 994 -23.67 25.17 1.68
N ALA A 995 -24.51 24.98 0.66
CA ALA A 995 -25.30 26.04 0.03
C ALA A 995 -26.36 26.62 0.98
N VAL A 996 -27.10 25.77 1.70
CA VAL A 996 -28.07 26.22 2.72
C VAL A 996 -27.37 27.07 3.80
N SER A 997 -26.15 26.68 4.20
CA SER A 997 -25.31 27.44 5.13
C SER A 997 -24.81 28.78 4.54
N ASN A 998 -24.88 28.96 3.22
CA ASN A 998 -24.42 30.13 2.45
C ASN A 998 -25.58 30.87 1.75
N GLY A 999 -26.79 30.79 2.32
CA GLY A 999 -27.96 31.57 1.91
C GLY A 999 -28.67 31.09 0.65
N TYR A 1000 -28.50 29.83 0.26
CA TYR A 1000 -29.32 29.17 -0.76
C TYR A 1000 -30.54 28.48 -0.14
N ALA A 1001 -31.62 28.37 -0.90
CA ALA A 1001 -32.81 27.60 -0.54
C ALA A 1001 -33.20 26.66 -1.69
N PHE A 1002 -33.44 25.38 -1.37
CA PHE A 1002 -33.83 24.35 -2.31
C PHE A 1002 -35.28 23.91 -2.02
N ALA A 1003 -36.06 23.73 -3.08
CA ALA A 1003 -37.43 23.23 -2.97
C ALA A 1003 -37.48 21.75 -2.54
N ASN A 1004 -36.47 20.97 -2.96
CA ASN A 1004 -36.42 19.53 -2.76
C ASN A 1004 -35.12 19.06 -2.11
N ALA A 1005 -35.18 17.91 -1.45
CA ALA A 1005 -34.06 17.37 -0.70
C ALA A 1005 -33.02 16.67 -1.58
N GLY A 1006 -33.46 16.05 -2.68
CA GLY A 1006 -32.73 15.04 -3.46
C GLY A 1006 -32.74 13.64 -2.81
N LYS A 1007 -32.49 12.62 -3.62
CA LYS A 1007 -32.42 11.20 -3.27
C LYS A 1007 -31.16 10.54 -3.83
N GLU A 1008 -30.74 9.47 -3.17
CA GLU A 1008 -29.74 8.50 -3.63
C GLU A 1008 -30.42 7.48 -4.56
N GLY A 1009 -30.22 7.60 -5.88
CA GLY A 1009 -30.89 6.74 -6.84
C GLY A 1009 -32.41 6.90 -6.86
N ASP A 1010 -33.13 5.88 -7.37
CA ASP A 1010 -34.60 5.87 -7.44
C ASP A 1010 -35.27 5.55 -6.08
N ASP A 1011 -34.66 4.64 -5.33
CA ASP A 1011 -35.17 4.04 -4.10
C ASP A 1011 -34.83 4.84 -2.82
N GLY A 1012 -33.82 5.70 -2.87
CA GLY A 1012 -33.27 6.41 -1.72
C GLY A 1012 -34.26 7.31 -0.96
N VAL A 1013 -34.04 7.44 0.35
CA VAL A 1013 -34.83 8.31 1.23
C VAL A 1013 -34.43 9.77 1.03
N ALA A 1014 -35.40 10.62 0.69
CA ALA A 1014 -35.15 12.01 0.32
C ALA A 1014 -34.50 12.80 1.48
N GLY A 1015 -33.29 13.33 1.26
CA GLY A 1015 -32.54 14.10 2.25
C GLY A 1015 -31.83 13.29 3.33
N ALA A 1016 -31.78 11.96 3.23
CA ALA A 1016 -30.96 11.13 4.11
C ALA A 1016 -29.45 11.44 3.95
N VAL A 1017 -28.63 11.09 4.94
CA VAL A 1017 -27.17 11.11 4.79
C VAL A 1017 -26.79 10.07 3.72
N PRO A 1018 -25.94 10.41 2.73
CA PRO A 1018 -25.58 9.48 1.67
C PRO A 1018 -24.93 8.19 2.19
N THR A 1019 -25.22 7.04 1.59
CA THR A 1019 -24.52 5.80 1.93
C THR A 1019 -23.16 5.74 1.26
N ALA A 1020 -22.11 5.40 2.02
CA ALA A 1020 -20.71 5.53 1.59
C ALA A 1020 -20.25 4.45 0.57
N ALA A 1021 -21.17 3.91 -0.24
CA ALA A 1021 -20.92 2.80 -1.16
C ALA A 1021 -21.79 2.78 -2.43
N LYS A 1022 -22.86 3.59 -2.56
CA LYS A 1022 -23.79 3.48 -3.71
C LYS A 1022 -23.31 4.22 -4.95
N LEU A 1023 -22.82 5.46 -4.82
CA LEU A 1023 -22.34 6.30 -5.94
C LEU A 1023 -23.37 6.38 -7.08
N GLU A 1024 -24.64 6.52 -6.71
CA GLU A 1024 -25.77 6.60 -7.64
C GLU A 1024 -26.16 8.06 -7.95
N PRO A 1025 -26.73 8.32 -9.13
CA PRO A 1025 -27.16 9.67 -9.52
C PRO A 1025 -28.20 10.25 -8.56
N VAL A 1026 -28.23 11.59 -8.44
CA VAL A 1026 -29.29 12.27 -7.70
C VAL A 1026 -30.62 12.23 -8.46
N THR A 1027 -31.67 11.79 -7.78
CA THR A 1027 -33.06 11.90 -8.24
C THR A 1027 -33.91 12.68 -7.23
N GLY A 1028 -35.22 12.80 -7.44
CA GLY A 1028 -36.11 13.48 -6.48
C GLY A 1028 -35.86 14.99 -6.37
N ILE A 1029 -35.44 15.60 -7.47
CA ILE A 1029 -35.17 17.04 -7.65
C ILE A 1029 -35.93 17.56 -8.88
N ASN A 1030 -36.12 18.88 -8.97
CA ASN A 1030 -36.68 19.53 -10.15
C ASN A 1030 -35.62 20.39 -10.89
N TRP A 1031 -36.00 20.94 -12.05
CA TRP A 1031 -35.08 21.72 -12.90
C TRP A 1031 -34.58 23.01 -12.22
N ARG A 1032 -35.44 23.66 -11.42
CA ARG A 1032 -35.10 24.85 -10.64
C ARG A 1032 -34.04 24.53 -9.59
N ASP A 1033 -34.18 23.39 -8.90
CA ASP A 1033 -33.18 22.92 -7.94
C ASP A 1033 -31.81 22.71 -8.61
N ALA A 1034 -31.80 22.13 -9.82
CA ALA A 1034 -30.56 21.86 -10.55
C ALA A 1034 -29.80 23.15 -10.96
N ILE A 1035 -30.49 24.19 -11.46
CA ILE A 1035 -29.81 25.45 -11.82
C ILE A 1035 -29.34 26.24 -10.59
N VAL A 1036 -30.08 26.19 -9.48
CA VAL A 1036 -29.68 26.78 -8.20
C VAL A 1036 -28.48 26.03 -7.60
N TRP A 1037 -28.44 24.71 -7.77
CA TRP A 1037 -27.30 23.87 -7.40
C TRP A 1037 -26.05 24.21 -8.22
N CYS A 1038 -26.17 24.38 -9.53
CA CYS A 1038 -25.06 24.78 -10.41
C CYS A 1038 -24.39 26.09 -9.95
N ASN A 1039 -25.21 27.08 -9.56
CA ASN A 1039 -24.74 28.33 -8.96
C ASN A 1039 -24.04 28.10 -7.61
N ALA A 1040 -24.64 27.29 -6.73
CA ALA A 1040 -24.05 26.98 -5.43
C ALA A 1040 -22.71 26.26 -5.56
N TYR A 1041 -22.60 25.29 -6.47
CA TYR A 1041 -21.37 24.58 -6.77
C TYR A 1041 -20.29 25.52 -7.34
N SER A 1042 -20.69 26.47 -8.18
CA SER A 1042 -19.79 27.53 -8.69
C SER A 1042 -19.25 28.41 -7.56
N GLN A 1043 -20.08 28.85 -6.61
CA GLN A 1043 -19.59 29.63 -5.45
C GLN A 1043 -18.73 28.78 -4.48
N MET A 1044 -19.13 27.53 -4.23
CA MET A 1044 -18.39 26.60 -3.37
C MET A 1044 -17.00 26.27 -3.92
N THR A 1045 -16.90 26.04 -5.23
CA THR A 1045 -15.63 25.80 -5.92
C THR A 1045 -14.82 27.09 -6.09
N GLY A 1046 -15.46 28.25 -6.28
CA GLY A 1046 -14.80 29.55 -6.34
C GLY A 1046 -14.04 29.92 -5.05
N GLY A 1047 -14.58 29.53 -3.89
CA GLY A 1047 -13.87 29.64 -2.60
C GLY A 1047 -12.68 28.69 -2.43
N LEU A 1048 -12.46 27.75 -3.36
CA LEU A 1048 -11.43 26.70 -3.28
C LEU A 1048 -10.43 26.72 -4.45
N LEU A 1049 -10.78 27.34 -5.59
CA LEU A 1049 -10.01 27.28 -6.85
C LEU A 1049 -9.66 28.66 -7.44
N GLY A 1050 -10.02 29.75 -6.77
CA GLY A 1050 -9.98 31.11 -7.35
C GLY A 1050 -11.33 31.49 -7.99
N PRO A 1051 -11.47 32.71 -8.54
CA PRO A 1051 -12.77 33.25 -8.94
C PRO A 1051 -13.48 32.41 -10.02
N VAL A 1052 -14.51 31.68 -9.58
CA VAL A 1052 -15.49 31.00 -10.42
C VAL A 1052 -16.80 31.79 -10.32
N ASP A 1053 -17.23 32.36 -11.43
CA ASP A 1053 -18.46 33.13 -11.54
C ASP A 1053 -19.70 32.25 -11.34
N SER A 1054 -20.79 32.83 -10.84
CA SER A 1054 -22.11 32.21 -10.98
C SER A 1054 -22.58 32.33 -12.44
N VAL A 1055 -23.53 31.50 -12.86
CA VAL A 1055 -24.05 31.55 -14.25
C VAL A 1055 -25.44 32.15 -14.32
N TYR A 1056 -26.30 31.87 -13.34
CA TYR A 1056 -27.70 32.28 -13.31
C TYR A 1056 -27.91 33.44 -12.34
N TYR A 1057 -28.62 34.49 -12.76
CA TYR A 1057 -28.77 35.74 -12.02
C TYR A 1057 -30.21 36.24 -12.01
N THR A 1058 -30.53 36.99 -10.96
CA THR A 1058 -31.85 37.64 -10.78
C THR A 1058 -31.93 39.01 -11.45
N ASP A 1059 -30.80 39.55 -11.91
CA ASP A 1059 -30.64 40.87 -12.51
C ASP A 1059 -29.80 40.84 -13.81
N ALA A 1060 -30.03 41.82 -14.68
CA ALA A 1060 -29.36 41.95 -15.97
C ALA A 1060 -27.88 42.38 -15.87
N GLU A 1061 -27.48 42.96 -14.74
CA GLU A 1061 -26.11 43.44 -14.48
C GLU A 1061 -25.21 42.32 -13.91
N PHE A 1062 -25.76 41.10 -13.73
CA PHE A 1062 -25.08 39.92 -13.18
C PHE A 1062 -24.46 40.15 -11.79
N THR A 1063 -25.17 40.88 -10.92
CA THR A 1063 -24.72 41.22 -9.56
C THR A 1063 -25.27 40.30 -8.47
N THR A 1064 -26.47 39.73 -8.68
CA THR A 1064 -27.24 39.00 -7.67
C THR A 1064 -27.58 37.59 -8.17
N PRO A 1065 -26.71 36.59 -7.90
CA PRO A 1065 -26.90 35.20 -8.32
C PRO A 1065 -28.23 34.61 -7.85
N LEU A 1066 -28.86 33.78 -8.69
CA LEU A 1066 -30.04 33.02 -8.32
C LEU A 1066 -29.68 32.01 -7.21
N LYS A 1067 -30.36 32.12 -6.06
CA LYS A 1067 -30.11 31.30 -4.86
C LYS A 1067 -31.30 30.48 -4.36
N VAL A 1068 -32.48 30.60 -4.97
CA VAL A 1068 -33.74 30.02 -4.47
C VAL A 1068 -34.45 29.23 -5.57
N SER A 1069 -34.85 28.01 -5.27
CA SER A 1069 -35.84 27.24 -6.05
C SER A 1069 -37.12 27.01 -5.25
N THR A 1070 -38.25 26.84 -5.95
CA THR A 1070 -39.57 26.57 -5.38
C THR A 1070 -40.31 25.44 -6.10
N ASN A 1071 -41.21 24.77 -5.38
CA ASN A 1071 -42.18 23.82 -5.95
C ASN A 1071 -43.49 24.50 -6.39
N THR A 1072 -43.49 25.81 -6.63
CA THR A 1072 -44.69 26.55 -7.09
C THR A 1072 -45.13 26.02 -8.46
N ALA A 1073 -46.32 25.41 -8.52
CA ALA A 1073 -46.87 24.74 -9.70
C ALA A 1073 -47.43 25.69 -10.78
N SER A 1074 -46.67 26.76 -11.07
CA SER A 1074 -46.93 27.72 -12.14
C SER A 1074 -45.60 28.30 -12.62
N ILE A 1075 -45.51 28.64 -13.90
CA ILE A 1075 -44.29 29.14 -14.54
C ILE A 1075 -44.22 30.66 -14.40
N ASN A 1076 -43.12 31.17 -13.85
CA ASN A 1076 -42.87 32.58 -13.65
C ASN A 1076 -42.02 33.14 -14.80
N SER A 1077 -42.65 33.57 -15.89
CA SER A 1077 -41.96 34.12 -17.07
C SER A 1077 -41.26 35.48 -16.84
N THR A 1078 -41.36 36.08 -15.64
CA THR A 1078 -40.65 37.31 -15.27
C THR A 1078 -39.14 37.10 -15.37
N ALA A 1079 -38.44 37.99 -16.07
CA ALA A 1079 -36.98 37.93 -16.15
C ALA A 1079 -36.33 38.06 -14.77
N GLY A 1080 -35.29 37.26 -14.50
CA GLY A 1080 -34.66 37.13 -13.19
C GLY A 1080 -35.32 36.13 -12.25
N SER A 1081 -36.38 35.43 -12.68
CA SER A 1081 -37.01 34.37 -11.88
C SER A 1081 -36.22 33.05 -11.93
N GLU A 1082 -36.64 32.09 -11.11
CA GLU A 1082 -36.18 30.70 -11.19
C GLU A 1082 -36.53 29.97 -12.51
N ASP A 1083 -37.52 30.45 -13.27
CA ASP A 1083 -37.89 29.88 -14.57
C ASP A 1083 -37.30 30.67 -15.75
N ASN A 1084 -36.94 31.94 -15.56
CA ASN A 1084 -36.41 32.83 -16.59
C ASN A 1084 -35.23 33.68 -16.05
N PRO A 1085 -34.14 33.07 -15.55
CA PRO A 1085 -33.01 33.80 -14.99
C PRO A 1085 -32.19 34.50 -16.09
N TYR A 1086 -31.51 35.58 -15.73
CA TYR A 1086 -30.45 36.15 -16.56
C TYR A 1086 -29.25 35.19 -16.59
N VAL A 1087 -28.68 34.93 -17.76
CA VAL A 1087 -27.63 33.90 -17.93
C VAL A 1087 -26.34 34.54 -18.44
N LYS A 1088 -25.28 34.49 -17.63
CA LYS A 1088 -23.93 34.92 -17.99
C LYS A 1088 -23.23 33.81 -18.78
N TRP A 1089 -23.53 33.72 -20.08
CA TRP A 1089 -23.10 32.63 -20.96
C TRP A 1089 -21.59 32.48 -21.15
N ASP A 1090 -20.81 33.51 -20.82
CA ASP A 1090 -19.35 33.56 -20.86
C ASP A 1090 -18.67 33.33 -19.50
N ALA A 1091 -19.45 33.14 -18.43
CA ALA A 1091 -18.93 32.74 -17.13
C ALA A 1091 -18.17 31.41 -17.18
N ASN A 1092 -17.15 31.29 -16.34
CA ASN A 1092 -16.38 30.06 -16.10
C ASN A 1092 -17.06 29.12 -15.07
N GLY A 1093 -18.30 29.41 -14.69
CA GLY A 1093 -19.10 28.64 -13.74
C GLY A 1093 -19.77 27.41 -14.35
N TYR A 1094 -20.35 26.59 -13.47
CA TYR A 1094 -21.11 25.40 -13.83
C TYR A 1094 -22.57 25.75 -14.16
N ARG A 1095 -23.14 25.03 -15.13
CA ARG A 1095 -24.52 25.16 -15.60
C ARG A 1095 -25.04 23.86 -16.20
N LEU A 1096 -26.33 23.81 -16.52
CA LEU A 1096 -26.88 22.75 -17.37
C LEU A 1096 -26.38 22.89 -18.83
N PRO A 1097 -26.20 21.77 -19.57
CA PRO A 1097 -25.94 21.79 -21.01
C PRO A 1097 -27.15 22.32 -21.78
N THR A 1098 -26.92 22.99 -22.92
CA THR A 1098 -28.01 23.20 -23.88
C THR A 1098 -28.42 21.90 -24.57
N GLU A 1099 -29.57 21.86 -25.23
CA GLU A 1099 -29.97 20.72 -26.06
C GLU A 1099 -28.92 20.41 -27.13
N GLY A 1100 -28.35 21.47 -27.73
CA GLY A 1100 -27.26 21.37 -28.69
C GLY A 1100 -25.99 20.77 -28.10
N GLU A 1101 -25.53 21.27 -26.97
CA GLU A 1101 -24.33 20.76 -26.28
C GLU A 1101 -24.49 19.31 -25.83
N TRP A 1102 -25.66 18.96 -25.27
CA TRP A 1102 -25.95 17.59 -24.83
C TRP A 1102 -25.94 16.63 -26.01
N PHE A 1103 -26.68 16.93 -27.09
CA PHE A 1103 -26.72 16.06 -28.25
C PHE A 1103 -25.36 15.99 -28.94
N PHE A 1104 -24.63 17.09 -29.07
CA PHE A 1104 -23.27 17.11 -29.63
C PHE A 1104 -22.30 16.23 -28.82
N ALA A 1105 -22.45 16.19 -27.50
CA ALA A 1105 -21.66 15.32 -26.63
C ALA A 1105 -22.08 13.84 -26.72
N ALA A 1106 -23.38 13.54 -26.65
CA ALA A 1106 -23.93 12.19 -26.69
C ALA A 1106 -23.74 11.50 -28.05
N SER A 1107 -23.88 12.26 -29.15
CA SER A 1107 -23.65 11.79 -30.52
C SER A 1107 -22.18 11.78 -30.96
N GLU A 1108 -21.22 11.90 -30.03
CA GLU A 1108 -19.79 11.89 -30.32
C GLU A 1108 -19.39 12.94 -31.39
N ARG A 1109 -19.92 14.16 -31.25
CA ARG A 1109 -19.77 15.29 -32.18
C ARG A 1109 -20.45 15.06 -33.55
N GLY A 1110 -21.51 14.24 -33.56
CA GLY A 1110 -22.26 13.84 -34.76
C GLY A 1110 -21.77 12.57 -35.45
N ALA A 1111 -20.89 11.78 -34.81
CA ALA A 1111 -20.37 10.52 -35.33
C ALA A 1111 -21.24 9.29 -35.00
N THR A 1112 -22.00 9.33 -33.89
CA THR A 1112 -22.96 8.28 -33.53
C THR A 1112 -24.29 8.49 -34.28
N PRO A 1113 -24.83 7.49 -35.01
CA PRO A 1113 -26.11 7.64 -35.70
C PRO A 1113 -27.28 7.75 -34.71
N TYR A 1114 -28.36 8.44 -35.09
CA TYR A 1114 -29.47 8.77 -34.19
C TYR A 1114 -30.23 7.55 -33.64
N ASN A 1115 -30.19 6.40 -34.32
CA ASN A 1115 -30.87 5.17 -33.91
C ASN A 1115 -29.98 4.22 -33.08
N TYR A 1116 -28.94 4.77 -32.45
CA TYR A 1116 -27.96 4.09 -31.58
C TYR A 1116 -27.96 4.77 -30.21
N ALA A 1117 -27.57 4.04 -29.16
CA ALA A 1117 -27.21 4.65 -27.88
C ALA A 1117 -25.84 5.33 -27.95
N SER A 1118 -25.60 6.31 -27.07
CA SER A 1118 -24.31 7.01 -26.98
C SER A 1118 -23.15 6.01 -26.80
N GLY A 1119 -22.25 5.93 -27.77
CA GLY A 1119 -21.10 5.00 -27.77
C GLY A 1119 -21.39 3.55 -28.19
N ALA A 1120 -22.63 3.22 -28.59
CA ALA A 1120 -22.96 1.89 -29.08
C ALA A 1120 -22.36 1.61 -30.48
N THR A 1121 -22.02 0.35 -30.73
CA THR A 1121 -21.44 -0.12 -32.01
C THR A 1121 -22.50 -0.54 -33.03
N ALA A 1122 -23.74 -0.77 -32.60
CA ALA A 1122 -24.88 -1.15 -33.42
C ALA A 1122 -26.16 -0.41 -32.96
N PRO A 1123 -27.24 -0.39 -33.77
CA PRO A 1123 -28.49 0.29 -33.42
C PRO A 1123 -29.12 -0.22 -32.13
N THR A 1124 -30.05 0.53 -31.54
CA THR A 1124 -30.83 0.14 -30.35
C THR A 1124 -31.81 -1.02 -30.57
N THR A 1125 -31.76 -1.70 -31.71
CA THR A 1125 -32.36 -3.03 -31.88
C THR A 1125 -31.42 -4.16 -31.42
N ASP A 1126 -30.14 -3.86 -31.20
CA ASP A 1126 -29.12 -4.79 -30.72
C ASP A 1126 -29.01 -4.72 -29.18
N VAL A 1127 -29.41 -5.81 -28.53
CA VAL A 1127 -29.41 -5.98 -27.07
C VAL A 1127 -27.99 -5.93 -26.49
N ALA A 1128 -26.99 -6.46 -27.21
CA ALA A 1128 -25.61 -6.54 -26.76
C ALA A 1128 -24.92 -5.18 -26.88
N ALA A 1129 -24.92 -4.57 -28.07
CA ALA A 1129 -24.25 -3.29 -28.31
C ALA A 1129 -24.82 -2.15 -27.47
N THR A 1130 -26.13 -2.16 -27.21
CA THR A 1130 -26.78 -1.22 -26.27
C THR A 1130 -26.43 -1.55 -24.81
N GLY A 1131 -26.40 -2.84 -24.46
CA GLY A 1131 -26.09 -3.33 -23.11
C GLY A 1131 -24.64 -3.10 -22.65
N GLU A 1132 -23.71 -2.84 -23.56
CA GLU A 1132 -22.34 -2.41 -23.26
C GLU A 1132 -22.25 -0.97 -22.73
N VAL A 1133 -23.16 -0.09 -23.15
CA VAL A 1133 -23.06 1.38 -22.93
C VAL A 1133 -24.17 1.98 -22.08
N ALA A 1134 -25.34 1.33 -21.98
CA ALA A 1134 -26.52 1.87 -21.30
C ALA A 1134 -27.07 0.95 -20.21
N TRP A 1135 -27.63 1.56 -19.16
CA TRP A 1135 -28.47 0.92 -18.15
C TRP A 1135 -29.96 1.18 -18.44
N TYR A 1136 -30.69 0.15 -18.84
CA TYR A 1136 -32.09 0.21 -19.30
C TYR A 1136 -32.89 -1.00 -18.78
N SER A 1137 -34.20 -1.06 -19.02
CA SER A 1137 -35.12 -2.03 -18.40
C SER A 1137 -34.78 -3.52 -18.63
N GLY A 1138 -33.89 -3.85 -19.56
CA GLY A 1138 -33.42 -5.21 -19.83
C GLY A 1138 -32.14 -5.61 -19.10
N ASN A 1139 -31.41 -4.67 -18.48
CA ASN A 1139 -30.16 -4.96 -17.77
C ASN A 1139 -29.98 -4.22 -16.42
N SER A 1140 -30.79 -3.21 -16.10
CA SER A 1140 -30.72 -2.37 -14.89
C SER A 1140 -31.28 -3.00 -13.61
N THR A 1141 -31.76 -4.24 -13.68
CA THR A 1141 -32.62 -4.92 -12.67
C THR A 1141 -33.86 -4.14 -12.20
N GLY A 1142 -34.19 -2.99 -12.83
CA GLY A 1142 -35.32 -2.14 -12.47
C GLY A 1142 -34.98 -0.97 -11.53
N HIS A 1143 -33.69 -0.68 -11.32
CA HIS A 1143 -33.21 0.39 -10.43
C HIS A 1143 -32.08 1.22 -11.08
N THR A 1144 -31.83 2.42 -10.54
CA THR A 1144 -30.59 3.16 -10.81
C THR A 1144 -29.35 2.32 -10.46
N GLN A 1145 -28.24 2.63 -11.10
CA GLN A 1145 -26.96 1.93 -10.94
C GLN A 1145 -25.84 2.94 -10.64
N THR A 1146 -24.79 2.48 -9.97
CA THR A 1146 -23.57 3.26 -9.76
C THR A 1146 -23.05 3.82 -11.08
N ILE A 1147 -22.70 5.10 -11.09
CA ILE A 1147 -22.18 5.80 -12.26
C ILE A 1147 -20.93 5.12 -12.84
N GLY A 1148 -20.76 5.20 -14.16
CA GLY A 1148 -19.52 4.79 -14.83
C GLY A 1148 -19.30 3.29 -15.00
N GLN A 1149 -20.27 2.43 -14.64
CA GLN A 1149 -20.15 0.98 -14.79
C GLN A 1149 -20.33 0.46 -16.24
N LYS A 1150 -20.69 1.33 -17.19
CA LYS A 1150 -20.81 1.03 -18.62
C LYS A 1150 -19.65 1.61 -19.42
N ARG A 1151 -19.47 1.14 -20.67
CA ARG A 1151 -18.44 1.71 -21.55
C ARG A 1151 -18.84 3.12 -21.99
N ALA A 1152 -17.96 4.09 -21.75
CA ALA A 1152 -18.12 5.47 -22.21
C ALA A 1152 -18.14 5.60 -23.74
N ASN A 1153 -18.66 6.73 -24.23
CA ASN A 1153 -18.56 7.12 -25.64
C ASN A 1153 -17.17 7.69 -26.00
N ARG A 1154 -16.92 8.01 -27.28
CA ARG A 1154 -15.64 8.55 -27.79
C ARG A 1154 -15.10 9.80 -27.09
N LEU A 1155 -15.91 10.51 -26.30
CA LEU A 1155 -15.51 11.71 -25.56
C LEU A 1155 -15.17 11.39 -24.09
N GLY A 1156 -15.21 10.11 -23.70
CA GLY A 1156 -14.99 9.68 -22.32
C GLY A 1156 -16.13 10.11 -21.38
N LEU A 1157 -17.36 10.12 -21.91
CA LEU A 1157 -18.60 10.39 -21.19
C LEU A 1157 -19.36 9.09 -20.95
N PHE A 1158 -19.76 8.87 -19.71
CA PHE A 1158 -20.50 7.71 -19.22
C PHE A 1158 -21.98 8.06 -19.03
N ASP A 1159 -22.84 7.05 -19.11
CA ASP A 1159 -24.27 7.12 -18.75
C ASP A 1159 -25.04 8.23 -19.54
N MET A 1160 -24.53 8.60 -20.73
CA MET A 1160 -25.20 9.52 -21.66
C MET A 1160 -26.45 8.90 -22.32
N SER A 1161 -26.63 7.58 -22.18
CA SER A 1161 -27.84 6.84 -22.53
C SER A 1161 -28.08 5.82 -21.42
N GLY A 1162 -29.29 5.79 -20.86
CA GLY A 1162 -29.63 4.94 -19.72
C GLY A 1162 -29.32 5.57 -18.36
N ASN A 1163 -29.40 4.77 -17.32
CA ASN A 1163 -29.34 5.15 -15.90
C ASN A 1163 -30.38 6.22 -15.51
N ILE A 1164 -30.12 7.53 -15.62
CA ILE A 1164 -31.15 8.57 -15.45
C ILE A 1164 -31.30 9.50 -16.66
N THR A 1165 -32.53 9.97 -16.88
CA THR A 1165 -32.82 11.04 -17.82
C THR A 1165 -32.25 12.37 -17.30
N GLU A 1166 -31.54 13.13 -18.12
CA GLU A 1166 -30.87 14.37 -17.67
C GLU A 1166 -31.64 15.66 -17.98
N PHE A 1167 -31.68 16.62 -17.05
CA PHE A 1167 -32.14 17.99 -17.29
C PHE A 1167 -31.22 18.70 -18.30
N ARG A 1168 -31.80 19.27 -19.37
CA ARG A 1168 -31.12 20.20 -20.28
C ARG A 1168 -31.58 21.64 -20.00
N TRP A 1169 -30.84 22.66 -20.44
CA TRP A 1169 -31.23 24.06 -20.23
C TRP A 1169 -32.51 24.41 -20.99
N ASP A 1170 -32.66 23.98 -22.24
CA ASP A 1170 -33.56 24.57 -23.22
C ASP A 1170 -35.07 24.47 -22.89
N TRP A 1171 -35.84 25.41 -23.42
CA TRP A 1171 -37.30 25.32 -23.48
C TRP A 1171 -37.73 24.41 -24.66
N SER A 1172 -38.77 23.61 -24.45
CA SER A 1172 -39.42 22.83 -25.50
C SER A 1172 -40.12 23.74 -26.51
N GLY A 1173 -39.90 23.51 -27.81
CA GLY A 1173 -40.46 24.33 -28.89
C GLY A 1173 -39.95 23.94 -30.28
N THR A 1174 -40.37 24.68 -31.31
CA THR A 1174 -39.98 24.43 -32.69
C THR A 1174 -38.50 24.74 -32.93
N TRP A 1175 -37.78 23.80 -33.55
CA TRP A 1175 -36.38 23.96 -33.93
C TRP A 1175 -36.18 24.98 -35.06
N PRO A 1176 -35.02 25.68 -35.12
CA PRO A 1176 -34.68 26.59 -36.22
C PRO A 1176 -34.59 25.89 -37.58
N THR A 1177 -35.07 26.55 -38.63
CA THR A 1177 -34.96 26.07 -40.03
C THR A 1177 -33.68 26.53 -40.74
N ALA A 1178 -32.79 27.23 -40.04
CA ALA A 1178 -31.53 27.77 -40.54
C ALA A 1178 -30.41 27.44 -39.58
N ASN A 1179 -29.19 27.30 -40.10
CA ASN A 1179 -28.01 26.89 -39.34
C ASN A 1179 -27.75 27.82 -38.14
N GLN A 1180 -27.33 27.26 -37.00
CA GLN A 1180 -27.09 28.00 -35.76
C GLN A 1180 -25.66 27.84 -35.24
N THR A 1181 -25.26 28.73 -34.34
CA THR A 1181 -24.08 28.60 -33.48
C THR A 1181 -24.48 28.86 -32.02
N ASP A 1182 -24.13 27.95 -31.10
CA ASP A 1182 -24.47 28.02 -29.67
C ASP A 1182 -25.95 28.37 -29.41
N TYR A 1183 -26.87 27.64 -30.06
CA TYR A 1183 -28.32 27.79 -29.83
C TYR A 1183 -28.69 27.32 -28.42
N LYS A 1184 -29.57 28.10 -27.77
CA LYS A 1184 -29.92 28.01 -26.34
C LYS A 1184 -31.41 27.76 -26.13
N GLY A 1185 -32.04 27.19 -27.16
CA GLY A 1185 -33.48 26.97 -27.24
C GLY A 1185 -34.28 28.23 -27.55
N PRO A 1186 -35.61 28.10 -27.62
CA PRO A 1186 -36.54 29.22 -27.59
C PRO A 1186 -36.32 30.10 -26.34
N VAL A 1187 -36.53 31.41 -26.46
CA VAL A 1187 -36.38 32.37 -25.34
C VAL A 1187 -37.41 32.18 -24.22
N SER A 1188 -38.48 31.44 -24.47
CA SER A 1188 -39.58 31.18 -23.54
C SER A 1188 -40.34 29.92 -23.94
N GLY A 1189 -40.85 29.16 -22.98
CA GLY A 1189 -41.71 28.01 -23.23
C GLY A 1189 -42.52 27.63 -21.99
N THR A 1190 -43.22 26.49 -22.06
CA THR A 1190 -44.01 25.94 -20.95
C THR A 1190 -43.40 24.68 -20.34
N MET A 1191 -42.40 24.07 -20.98
CA MET A 1191 -41.76 22.84 -20.51
C MET A 1191 -40.27 22.86 -20.81
N ARG A 1192 -39.43 22.50 -19.85
CA ARG A 1192 -37.97 22.35 -20.05
C ARG A 1192 -37.66 21.00 -20.66
N ILE A 1193 -36.60 20.93 -21.46
CA ILE A 1193 -36.18 19.71 -22.16
C ILE A 1193 -35.39 18.80 -21.22
N ALA A 1194 -35.68 17.51 -21.31
CA ALA A 1194 -34.91 16.43 -20.71
C ALA A 1194 -34.15 15.66 -21.80
N ALA A 1195 -33.30 14.71 -21.40
CA ALA A 1195 -32.96 13.60 -22.28
C ALA A 1195 -34.20 12.75 -22.66
N ASP A 1196 -34.00 11.78 -23.53
CA ASP A 1196 -35.04 10.89 -24.02
C ASP A 1196 -35.48 9.91 -22.88
N TYR A 1197 -36.21 8.83 -23.19
CA TYR A 1197 -36.53 7.77 -22.20
C TYR A 1197 -35.29 6.89 -21.86
N ASP A 1198 -34.11 7.48 -21.96
CA ASP A 1198 -32.77 6.98 -21.67
C ASP A 1198 -32.57 6.94 -20.16
N ASN A 1199 -33.10 5.90 -19.52
CA ASN A 1199 -32.99 5.66 -18.10
C ASN A 1199 -33.22 4.17 -17.77
N PHE A 1200 -33.01 3.82 -16.49
CA PHE A 1200 -33.06 2.44 -16.01
C PHE A 1200 -34.38 1.69 -16.26
N TYR A 1201 -35.51 2.38 -16.44
CA TYR A 1201 -36.82 1.73 -16.72
C TYR A 1201 -37.28 1.87 -18.18
N GLY A 1202 -36.54 2.62 -19.01
CA GLY A 1202 -36.77 2.73 -20.45
C GLY A 1202 -36.50 1.43 -21.19
N SER A 1203 -37.25 1.16 -22.26
CA SER A 1203 -36.99 -0.02 -23.09
C SER A 1203 -35.73 0.15 -23.94
N LEU A 1204 -35.24 -0.95 -24.52
CA LEU A 1204 -34.07 -0.96 -25.40
C LEU A 1204 -34.16 0.11 -26.52
N ASN A 1205 -35.31 0.21 -27.19
CA ASN A 1205 -35.53 1.17 -28.27
C ASN A 1205 -35.63 2.63 -27.81
N ASN A 1206 -35.82 2.89 -26.51
CA ASN A 1206 -35.83 4.26 -26.02
C ASN A 1206 -34.44 4.87 -26.02
N GLN A 1207 -33.40 4.05 -25.77
CA GLN A 1207 -32.00 4.43 -25.55
C GLN A 1207 -31.30 5.04 -26.78
N SER A 1208 -32.04 5.61 -27.74
CA SER A 1208 -31.52 6.05 -29.04
C SER A 1208 -31.58 7.56 -29.13
N LEU A 1209 -30.46 8.18 -29.51
CA LEU A 1209 -30.26 9.64 -29.54
C LEU A 1209 -31.31 10.44 -30.35
N GLY A 1210 -32.06 9.78 -31.23
CA GLY A 1210 -33.15 10.36 -32.01
C GLY A 1210 -34.57 10.09 -31.49
N TRP A 1211 -34.75 9.51 -30.30
CA TRP A 1211 -36.07 9.10 -29.76
C TRP A 1211 -36.86 10.23 -29.07
N GLY A 1212 -36.84 11.44 -29.63
CA GLY A 1212 -37.80 12.51 -29.31
C GLY A 1212 -37.85 12.94 -27.84
N ALA A 1213 -36.93 13.84 -27.47
CA ALA A 1213 -36.75 14.35 -26.12
C ALA A 1213 -38.06 14.70 -25.38
N TRP A 1214 -38.20 14.19 -24.16
CA TRP A 1214 -39.36 14.50 -23.32
C TRP A 1214 -39.20 15.87 -22.67
N SER A 1215 -40.33 16.54 -22.43
CA SER A 1215 -40.34 17.84 -21.77
C SER A 1215 -41.43 17.90 -20.71
N TYR A 1216 -41.12 18.58 -19.60
CA TYR A 1216 -41.99 18.69 -18.43
C TYR A 1216 -41.93 20.10 -17.84
N ASN A 1217 -42.89 20.45 -16.98
CA ASN A 1217 -42.84 21.71 -16.24
C ASN A 1217 -41.58 21.74 -15.34
N PRO A 1218 -40.91 22.91 -15.18
CA PRO A 1218 -39.63 23.03 -14.44
C PRO A 1218 -39.72 22.68 -12.94
N TYR A 1219 -40.94 22.56 -12.39
CA TYR A 1219 -41.22 22.18 -11.01
C TYR A 1219 -41.61 20.69 -10.82
N THR A 1220 -41.66 19.89 -11.88
CA THR A 1220 -42.03 18.46 -11.78
C THR A 1220 -40.90 17.64 -11.13
N LEU A 1221 -41.26 16.64 -10.31
CA LEU A 1221 -40.35 15.73 -9.62
C LEU A 1221 -40.43 14.32 -10.20
N PHE A 1222 -39.28 13.65 -10.30
CA PHE A 1222 -39.17 12.27 -10.76
C PHE A 1222 -38.10 11.49 -9.96
N ASN A 1223 -38.27 10.18 -9.80
CA ASN A 1223 -37.27 9.28 -9.21
C ASN A 1223 -36.25 8.75 -10.24
N CYS A 1224 -36.19 9.37 -11.43
CA CYS A 1224 -35.47 8.87 -12.60
C CYS A 1224 -34.92 10.00 -13.49
N VAL A 1225 -35.00 11.24 -12.98
CA VAL A 1225 -34.47 12.43 -13.64
C VAL A 1225 -33.50 13.11 -12.69
N GLY A 1226 -32.33 13.44 -13.22
CA GLY A 1226 -31.27 14.20 -12.56
C GLY A 1226 -30.52 15.02 -13.62
N PHE A 1227 -29.19 15.19 -13.50
CA PHE A 1227 -28.43 16.02 -14.44
C PHE A 1227 -26.93 15.74 -14.42
N ARG A 1228 -26.23 16.17 -15.47
CA ARG A 1228 -24.82 16.53 -15.42
C ARG A 1228 -24.63 18.02 -15.65
N VAL A 1229 -23.41 18.51 -15.41
CA VAL A 1229 -23.05 19.92 -15.58
C VAL A 1229 -22.09 20.14 -16.75
N VAL A 1230 -22.10 21.35 -17.30
CA VAL A 1230 -21.09 21.87 -18.23
C VAL A 1230 -20.53 23.21 -17.73
N ARG A 1231 -19.38 23.61 -18.28
CA ARG A 1231 -18.75 24.92 -18.07
C ARG A 1231 -17.93 25.34 -19.30
N ARG A 1232 -17.39 26.56 -19.26
CA ARG A 1232 -16.31 27.03 -20.15
C ARG A 1232 -14.93 26.87 -19.51
#